data_AF-A0A7X0RM26-F1
#
_entry.id   AF-A0A7X0RM26-F1
#
_cell.length_a   1.000
_cell.length_b   1.000
_cell.length_c   1.000
_cell.angle_alpha   90.00
_cell.angle_beta   90.00
_cell.angle_gamma   90.00
#
_symmetry.space_group_name_H-M   'P 1'
#
loop_
_entity.id
_entity.type
_entity.pdbx_description
1 polymer ?
#
loop_
_entity_poly.entity_id
_entity_poly.type
_entity_poly.pdbx_seq_one_letter_code
_entity_poly.pdbx_strand_id
1 'polypeptide(L)'
;MGYTLRKAAGRKTAAWLLGAALVAQGGTAVSPGTAEAGAAAAQAKLVRVTPDLTNEVLHNPGMGWVLIDNAIPGHLDAGRTGAYPEVDNVAVLTHWGELEPTEGQFEWSLLDEAIDYWSNLGKRIHFRISTDAMMISGYGYAKSVPEWLFQQYGVPYQERFDQGYTFKLPDYTHPVFMEKLETFLEAFADRYRNDPRLDIVDLRGYGTWGEWHSGHDFDSYSERTATLRTIIDKWYDAWNGDKILALSNSYEWRSEMEPSVSNPASYEDYMSWSAFDYALTKPNLTFRRDGAAGALREYDRQLLESFFRSNRSLPIIAEFFGGYGYYVGNGSGYSPEAALEEALQLHPNYITIMGHDGDFGAAAFYAERPDLIDEGNKRMGYRLVLNRAEFPSAVQAGSTFELRQLWSNLGVGRSYANYPLKLYLTDSGGNTVWSAKDESFDITGFVAGEVYETFSSFELPASIAPGEYDIRIALADEQGNPAIKLGIVGRDDENRYTLGKLKVASGAVTAPQDLSVRESFESGSFGSSLFTGGFQGLGVVTNQPEQVASGSYSAYGSAPATQDWTEFLYSDTSKIALEPDTTYTVSFRYKATAAPGPGGFYYFLARTGSGGFAHDKGFTTWRDDSGQTRTKTVTFTTDGGLQDYYLIWGLRSGGALAVDDIAITKQPDAAYDSFETGGLAASRYQLGTGQTAGSLSGSAGLHGSWAISSISDERSFLYSRDNALRLKNNSTYLVTFSWRPLATPGGGGSFRFAAHSKKSGSASAFGVAGQESESRSLIVRTDGAKDYQLVWGLKGGEMAVDDISVMKL
;
A
#
# COMPACT_ATOMS: atom_id res chain seq x y z
N MET A 1 44.76 -14.54 -40.26
CA MET A 1 45.29 -13.15 -40.32
C MET A 1 44.63 -12.43 -39.14
N GLY A 2 45.32 -11.89 -38.13
CA GLY A 2 46.50 -11.01 -38.19
C GLY A 2 45.99 -9.57 -38.25
N TYR A 3 46.04 -8.77 -37.18
CA TYR A 3 47.29 -8.23 -36.62
C TYR A 3 47.41 -8.13 -35.08
N THR A 4 48.66 -7.89 -34.65
CA THR A 4 49.23 -7.91 -33.29
C THR A 4 50.14 -6.67 -33.09
N LEU A 5 50.41 -6.07 -31.92
CA LEU A 5 50.06 -6.27 -30.48
C LEU A 5 49.61 -4.87 -29.90
N ARG A 6 49.79 -4.36 -28.65
CA ARG A 6 50.57 -4.73 -27.43
C ARG A 6 50.05 -4.06 -26.13
N LYS A 7 50.95 -3.58 -25.25
CA LYS A 7 50.72 -2.97 -23.91
C LYS A 7 51.80 -1.91 -23.64
N ALA A 8 51.60 -1.16 -22.53
CA ALA A 8 52.54 -0.29 -21.80
C ALA A 8 52.83 1.09 -22.43
N ALA A 9 52.74 2.25 -21.75
CA ALA A 9 52.98 2.68 -20.35
C ALA A 9 54.41 3.19 -20.08
N GLY A 10 54.51 4.41 -19.51
CA GLY A 10 55.78 5.03 -19.11
C GLY A 10 55.62 6.47 -18.62
N ARG A 11 55.99 6.74 -17.36
CA ARG A 11 56.10 8.10 -16.77
C ARG A 11 57.25 8.88 -17.41
N LYS A 12 57.19 10.23 -17.36
CA LYS A 12 58.34 11.05 -16.95
C LYS A 12 57.98 12.49 -16.56
N THR A 13 58.76 13.04 -15.63
CA THR A 13 58.70 14.40 -15.10
C THR A 13 59.91 15.22 -15.55
N ALA A 14 59.69 16.51 -15.82
CA ALA A 14 60.69 17.60 -15.82
C ALA A 14 59.87 18.92 -15.79
N ALA A 15 60.05 19.90 -14.90
CA ALA A 15 61.23 20.56 -14.30
C ALA A 15 61.53 21.92 -14.98
N TRP A 16 61.78 22.94 -14.14
CA TRP A 16 61.93 24.34 -14.51
C TRP A 16 63.25 24.67 -15.25
N LEU A 17 63.28 25.79 -15.98
CA LEU A 17 64.45 26.67 -16.06
C LEU A 17 64.07 28.12 -16.44
N LEU A 18 64.95 29.08 -16.09
CA LEU A 18 64.73 30.52 -16.25
C LEU A 18 65.29 31.05 -17.59
N GLY A 19 64.76 32.19 -18.04
CA GLY A 19 65.39 33.05 -19.05
C GLY A 19 65.02 34.53 -18.83
N ALA A 20 66.02 35.40 -18.73
CA ALA A 20 65.87 36.86 -18.71
C ALA A 20 66.44 37.43 -20.04
N ALA A 21 66.36 38.72 -20.41
CA ALA A 21 65.88 39.93 -19.75
C ALA A 21 65.56 40.99 -20.83
N LEU A 22 64.92 42.13 -20.49
CA LEU A 22 65.50 43.47 -20.71
C LEU A 22 64.70 44.57 -19.97
N VAL A 23 65.21 45.81 -19.99
CA VAL A 23 64.71 46.96 -19.21
C VAL A 23 64.25 48.10 -20.12
N ALA A 24 63.12 48.72 -19.77
CA ALA A 24 62.76 50.09 -20.13
C ALA A 24 62.00 50.75 -18.96
N GLN A 25 62.08 52.07 -18.82
CA GLN A 25 61.58 52.83 -17.67
C GLN A 25 60.31 53.63 -17.97
N GLY A 26 59.49 53.88 -16.95
CA GLY A 26 58.68 55.11 -16.85
C GLY A 26 57.21 54.94 -16.45
N GLY A 27 56.76 55.76 -15.50
CA GLY A 27 55.35 56.10 -15.33
C GLY A 27 54.65 55.59 -14.06
N THR A 28 54.42 56.50 -13.11
CA THR A 28 53.25 56.60 -12.20
C THR A 28 52.59 55.31 -11.67
N ALA A 29 52.67 55.11 -10.35
CA ALA A 29 51.86 54.12 -9.67
C ALA A 29 50.35 54.46 -9.75
N VAL A 30 49.56 53.51 -10.24
CA VAL A 30 48.11 53.45 -10.07
C VAL A 30 47.79 52.04 -9.62
N SER A 31 47.26 51.87 -8.41
CA SER A 31 46.75 50.57 -7.98
C SER A 31 45.53 50.20 -8.82
N PRO A 32 45.53 49.06 -9.54
CA PRO A 32 44.31 48.51 -10.06
C PRO A 32 43.48 48.08 -8.84
N GLY A 33 42.38 48.79 -8.57
CA GLY A 33 41.40 48.34 -7.60
C GLY A 33 40.77 47.05 -8.14
N THR A 34 41.24 45.90 -7.65
CA THR A 34 40.61 44.60 -7.92
C THR A 34 39.27 44.56 -7.20
N ALA A 35 38.28 45.19 -7.81
CA ALA A 35 36.88 45.00 -7.52
C ALA A 35 36.47 43.59 -7.97
N GLU A 36 36.99 42.58 -7.27
CA GLU A 36 36.29 41.30 -7.15
C GLU A 36 34.97 41.59 -6.44
N ALA A 37 33.98 41.99 -7.22
CA ALA A 37 32.58 42.00 -6.82
C ALA A 37 32.16 40.53 -6.67
N GLY A 38 32.59 39.93 -5.55
CA GLY A 38 32.14 38.61 -5.11
C GLY A 38 30.63 38.65 -4.98
N ALA A 39 29.94 38.20 -6.02
CA ALA A 39 28.50 38.12 -6.05
C ALA A 39 28.08 37.12 -4.97
N ALA A 40 27.64 37.66 -3.83
CA ALA A 40 27.25 36.84 -2.68
C ALA A 40 26.20 35.83 -3.12
N ALA A 41 26.49 34.54 -2.90
CA ALA A 41 25.62 33.45 -3.33
C ALA A 41 24.20 33.66 -2.77
N ALA A 42 23.19 33.44 -3.62
CA ALA A 42 21.81 33.65 -3.21
C ALA A 42 21.45 32.56 -2.19
N GLN A 43 21.15 32.94 -0.95
CA GLN A 43 20.72 31.98 0.06
C GLN A 43 19.28 31.52 -0.23
N ALA A 44 19.11 30.26 -0.60
CA ALA A 44 17.80 29.63 -0.70
C ALA A 44 17.20 29.42 0.69
N LYS A 45 15.87 29.45 0.77
CA LYS A 45 15.08 29.06 1.94
C LYS A 45 14.39 27.72 1.64
N LEU A 46 14.05 26.95 2.66
CA LEU A 46 13.16 25.81 2.47
C LEU A 46 11.74 26.34 2.23
N VAL A 47 11.12 25.94 1.12
CA VAL A 47 9.68 26.09 0.88
C VAL A 47 9.02 24.83 1.42
N ARG A 48 7.88 24.99 2.11
CA ARG A 48 7.10 23.91 2.71
C ARG A 48 5.65 24.07 2.27
N VAL A 49 5.05 22.99 1.78
CA VAL A 49 3.73 22.97 1.14
C VAL A 49 2.91 21.83 1.73
N THR A 50 1.71 22.14 2.24
CA THR A 50 0.73 21.16 2.70
C THR A 50 -0.54 21.27 1.87
N PRO A 51 -0.72 20.44 0.83
CA PRO A 51 -1.93 20.48 0.00
C PRO A 51 -3.20 20.16 0.80
N ASP A 52 -4.27 20.90 0.54
CA ASP A 52 -5.62 20.55 0.99
C ASP A 52 -6.12 19.29 0.26
N LEU A 53 -6.96 18.50 0.94
CA LEU A 53 -7.59 17.32 0.34
C LEU A 53 -8.68 17.72 -0.66
N THR A 54 -8.81 16.97 -1.75
CA THR A 54 -10.06 16.97 -2.52
C THR A 54 -11.01 15.89 -2.00
N ASN A 55 -12.32 16.16 -2.09
CA ASN A 55 -13.39 15.17 -1.86
C ASN A 55 -13.94 14.59 -3.19
N GLU A 56 -13.28 14.88 -4.32
CA GLU A 56 -13.58 14.23 -5.60
C GLU A 56 -13.49 12.70 -5.50
N VAL A 57 -14.41 12.01 -6.18
CA VAL A 57 -14.18 10.63 -6.62
C VAL A 57 -13.02 10.62 -7.61
N LEU A 58 -12.10 9.67 -7.46
CA LEU A 58 -10.86 9.60 -8.26
C LEU A 58 -10.76 8.27 -9.00
N HIS A 59 -11.39 8.23 -10.18
CA HIS A 59 -11.24 7.14 -11.16
C HIS A 59 -9.77 7.01 -11.57
N ASN A 60 -9.08 6.01 -11.00
CA ASN A 60 -7.67 5.69 -11.19
C ASN A 60 -7.55 4.24 -11.67
N PRO A 61 -6.50 3.87 -12.45
CA PRO A 61 -6.35 2.49 -12.94
C PRO A 61 -6.20 1.47 -11.80
N GLY A 62 -6.73 0.26 -11.99
CA GLY A 62 -6.51 -0.84 -11.06
C GLY A 62 -7.37 -0.82 -9.78
N MET A 63 -8.54 -0.16 -9.83
CA MET A 63 -9.48 -0.09 -8.71
C MET A 63 -10.91 0.28 -9.16
N GLY A 64 -11.85 0.28 -8.21
CA GLY A 64 -13.19 0.86 -8.37
C GLY A 64 -14.30 -0.19 -8.42
N TRP A 65 -15.53 0.27 -8.64
CA TRP A 65 -16.69 -0.61 -8.78
C TRP A 65 -16.59 -1.52 -10.01
N VAL A 66 -17.21 -2.69 -9.91
CA VAL A 66 -17.41 -3.65 -11.01
C VAL A 66 -18.90 -3.92 -11.19
N LEU A 67 -19.48 -3.57 -12.34
CA LEU A 67 -20.83 -4.02 -12.71
C LEU A 67 -20.76 -5.47 -13.22
N ILE A 68 -21.73 -6.31 -12.87
CA ILE A 68 -21.85 -7.66 -13.46
C ILE A 68 -22.85 -7.57 -14.62
N ASP A 69 -22.42 -7.97 -15.82
CA ASP A 69 -23.20 -7.94 -17.06
C ASP A 69 -23.35 -9.36 -17.60
N ASN A 70 -24.57 -9.81 -17.90
CA ASN A 70 -24.81 -11.16 -18.41
C ASN A 70 -24.73 -11.17 -19.95
N ALA A 71 -23.94 -12.08 -20.50
CA ALA A 71 -23.75 -12.29 -21.95
C ALA A 71 -24.12 -13.73 -22.34
N ILE A 72 -25.37 -14.12 -22.10
CA ILE A 72 -25.90 -15.48 -22.33
C ILE A 72 -27.12 -15.47 -23.26
N PRO A 73 -27.44 -16.57 -23.98
CA PRO A 73 -28.56 -16.59 -24.93
C PRO A 73 -29.91 -16.21 -24.30
N GLY A 74 -30.57 -15.20 -24.88
CA GLY A 74 -31.84 -14.65 -24.39
C GLY A 74 -31.71 -13.60 -23.27
N HIS A 75 -30.55 -13.50 -22.63
CA HIS A 75 -30.26 -12.55 -21.55
C HIS A 75 -28.86 -11.95 -21.76
N LEU A 76 -28.75 -11.13 -22.82
CA LEU A 76 -27.67 -10.17 -23.00
C LEU A 76 -28.10 -8.86 -22.34
N ASP A 77 -27.28 -8.32 -21.44
CA ASP A 77 -27.54 -7.05 -20.78
C ASP A 77 -27.06 -5.85 -21.62
N ALA A 78 -25.75 -5.72 -21.83
CA ALA A 78 -25.14 -4.68 -22.64
C ALA A 78 -25.66 -3.26 -22.31
N GLY A 79 -25.67 -2.91 -21.02
CA GLY A 79 -26.14 -1.60 -20.52
C GLY A 79 -27.66 -1.47 -20.44
N ARG A 80 -28.36 -2.58 -20.21
CA ARG A 80 -29.83 -2.70 -20.11
C ARG A 80 -30.45 -1.67 -19.17
N THR A 81 -29.76 -1.26 -18.10
CA THR A 81 -30.21 -0.18 -17.19
C THR A 81 -29.35 1.08 -17.14
N GLY A 82 -28.30 1.19 -17.95
CA GLY A 82 -27.60 2.46 -18.18
C GLY A 82 -26.09 2.35 -18.34
N ALA A 83 -25.42 3.51 -18.42
CA ALA A 83 -23.98 3.61 -18.69
C ALA A 83 -23.08 3.71 -17.43
N TYR A 84 -23.68 3.79 -16.23
CA TYR A 84 -23.01 3.84 -14.92
C TYR A 84 -21.70 4.65 -14.90
N PRO A 85 -21.70 5.97 -15.15
CA PRO A 85 -20.48 6.78 -15.27
C PRO A 85 -19.44 6.56 -14.17
N GLU A 86 -19.86 6.46 -12.89
CA GLU A 86 -18.99 6.29 -11.73
C GLU A 86 -18.52 4.83 -11.47
N VAL A 87 -18.80 3.89 -12.39
CA VAL A 87 -18.33 2.50 -12.34
C VAL A 87 -17.31 2.28 -13.45
N ASP A 88 -16.03 2.09 -13.13
CA ASP A 88 -14.97 2.01 -14.16
C ASP A 88 -14.89 0.66 -14.90
N ASN A 89 -15.40 -0.41 -14.28
CA ASN A 89 -15.13 -1.79 -14.71
C ASN A 89 -16.43 -2.61 -14.87
N VAL A 90 -16.43 -3.58 -15.77
CA VAL A 90 -17.55 -4.51 -15.99
C VAL A 90 -17.06 -5.95 -16.06
N ALA A 91 -17.60 -6.82 -15.22
CA ALA A 91 -17.41 -8.27 -15.25
C ALA A 91 -18.45 -8.90 -16.18
N VAL A 92 -18.03 -9.25 -17.40
CA VAL A 92 -18.91 -9.90 -18.37
C VAL A 92 -18.99 -11.40 -18.06
N LEU A 93 -20.20 -11.86 -17.80
CA LEU A 93 -20.58 -13.19 -17.32
C LEU A 93 -21.12 -14.05 -18.47
N THR A 94 -20.42 -15.14 -18.78
CA THR A 94 -20.96 -16.21 -19.63
C THR A 94 -20.31 -17.55 -19.27
N HIS A 95 -20.50 -18.59 -20.09
CA HIS A 95 -20.26 -19.98 -19.70
C HIS A 95 -19.74 -20.83 -20.86
N TRP A 96 -18.82 -21.76 -20.56
CA TRP A 96 -18.15 -22.63 -21.55
C TRP A 96 -19.14 -23.31 -22.51
N GLY A 97 -20.21 -23.92 -22.02
CA GLY A 97 -21.22 -24.60 -22.86
C GLY A 97 -22.05 -23.69 -23.78
N GLU A 98 -22.02 -22.36 -23.60
CA GLU A 98 -22.58 -21.41 -24.58
C GLU A 98 -21.51 -20.90 -25.55
N LEU A 99 -20.25 -20.83 -25.11
CA LEU A 99 -19.09 -20.43 -25.93
C LEU A 99 -18.59 -21.54 -26.85
N GLU A 100 -18.80 -22.81 -26.50
CA GLU A 100 -18.45 -24.00 -27.30
C GLU A 100 -19.65 -24.98 -27.36
N PRO A 101 -20.76 -24.61 -28.03
CA PRO A 101 -21.97 -25.43 -28.11
C PRO A 101 -21.77 -26.73 -28.91
N THR A 102 -20.66 -26.85 -29.63
CA THR A 102 -20.17 -28.08 -30.28
C THR A 102 -18.64 -28.04 -30.27
N GLU A 103 -17.99 -29.17 -29.99
CA GLU A 103 -16.53 -29.27 -29.89
C GLU A 103 -15.82 -28.59 -31.09
N GLY A 104 -14.90 -27.66 -30.81
CA GLY A 104 -14.15 -26.91 -31.81
C GLY A 104 -14.98 -25.94 -32.66
N GLN A 105 -16.23 -25.64 -32.28
CA GLN A 105 -17.09 -24.62 -32.89
C GLN A 105 -17.43 -23.55 -31.83
N PHE A 106 -16.69 -22.44 -31.84
CA PHE A 106 -16.79 -21.41 -30.81
C PHE A 106 -17.70 -20.24 -31.20
N GLU A 107 -18.61 -19.85 -30.31
CA GLU A 107 -19.61 -18.80 -30.50
C GLU A 107 -19.37 -17.60 -29.56
N TRP A 108 -18.43 -16.74 -29.96
CA TRP A 108 -17.99 -15.58 -29.17
C TRP A 108 -18.95 -14.37 -29.19
N SER A 109 -19.97 -14.39 -30.06
CA SER A 109 -20.72 -13.19 -30.48
C SER A 109 -21.32 -12.36 -29.35
N LEU A 110 -22.02 -12.98 -28.38
CA LEU A 110 -22.63 -12.26 -27.24
C LEU A 110 -21.58 -11.68 -26.29
N LEU A 111 -20.45 -12.37 -26.11
CA LEU A 111 -19.34 -11.91 -25.28
C LEU A 111 -18.64 -10.72 -25.95
N ASP A 112 -18.38 -10.80 -27.25
CA ASP A 112 -17.84 -9.68 -28.04
C ASP A 112 -18.79 -8.46 -28.02
N GLU A 113 -20.10 -8.65 -28.16
CA GLU A 113 -21.10 -7.57 -28.17
C GLU A 113 -21.14 -6.82 -26.83
N ALA A 114 -21.11 -7.53 -25.70
CA ALA A 114 -20.99 -6.93 -24.37
C ALA A 114 -19.66 -6.18 -24.17
N ILE A 115 -18.52 -6.81 -24.55
CA ILE A 115 -17.19 -6.19 -24.50
C ILE A 115 -17.16 -4.89 -25.31
N ASP A 116 -17.65 -4.92 -26.55
CA ASP A 116 -17.63 -3.77 -27.45
C ASP A 116 -18.57 -2.67 -26.94
N TYR A 117 -19.77 -3.00 -26.44
CA TYR A 117 -20.67 -2.01 -25.82
C TYR A 117 -19.98 -1.26 -24.67
N TRP A 118 -19.45 -1.99 -23.67
CA TRP A 118 -18.89 -1.38 -22.47
C TRP A 118 -17.56 -0.68 -22.73
N SER A 119 -16.70 -1.21 -23.60
CA SER A 119 -15.44 -0.54 -23.94
C SER A 119 -15.63 0.70 -24.83
N ASN A 120 -16.69 0.78 -25.63
CA ASN A 120 -17.08 2.03 -26.31
C ASN A 120 -17.58 3.12 -25.33
N LEU A 121 -18.03 2.73 -24.12
CA LEU A 121 -18.29 3.63 -22.99
C LEU A 121 -17.05 3.90 -22.12
N GLY A 122 -15.87 3.44 -22.55
CA GLY A 122 -14.59 3.63 -21.84
C GLY A 122 -14.37 2.71 -20.64
N LYS A 123 -15.21 1.68 -20.43
CA LYS A 123 -15.08 0.76 -19.30
C LYS A 123 -13.96 -0.26 -19.51
N ARG A 124 -13.35 -0.71 -18.41
CA ARG A 124 -12.46 -1.87 -18.35
C ARG A 124 -13.28 -3.16 -18.28
N ILE A 125 -12.74 -4.24 -18.82
CA ILE A 125 -13.39 -5.56 -18.79
C ILE A 125 -12.71 -6.47 -17.77
N HIS A 126 -13.53 -7.13 -16.96
CA HIS A 126 -13.17 -8.34 -16.23
C HIS A 126 -13.92 -9.53 -16.88
N PHE A 127 -13.31 -10.71 -16.89
CA PHE A 127 -13.96 -11.92 -17.40
C PHE A 127 -14.49 -12.80 -16.28
N ARG A 128 -15.78 -13.17 -16.37
CA ARG A 128 -16.50 -14.01 -15.42
C ARG A 128 -17.01 -15.29 -16.11
N ILE A 129 -16.10 -16.03 -16.74
CA ILE A 129 -16.44 -17.18 -17.61
C ILE A 129 -16.45 -18.48 -16.82
N SER A 130 -17.64 -19.01 -16.52
CA SER A 130 -17.76 -20.28 -15.79
C SER A 130 -17.41 -21.48 -16.69
N THR A 131 -16.45 -22.31 -16.28
CA THR A 131 -16.16 -23.61 -16.91
C THR A 131 -16.75 -24.77 -16.11
N ASP A 132 -17.81 -24.50 -15.34
CA ASP A 132 -18.57 -25.44 -14.51
C ASP A 132 -20.00 -24.91 -14.30
N ALA A 133 -20.82 -25.61 -13.51
CA ALA A 133 -22.25 -25.39 -13.38
C ALA A 133 -22.64 -23.95 -12.95
N MET A 134 -23.39 -23.26 -13.81
CA MET A 134 -23.80 -21.88 -13.64
C MET A 134 -25.32 -21.75 -13.74
N MET A 135 -25.94 -21.08 -12.78
CA MET A 135 -27.39 -20.87 -12.73
C MET A 135 -27.75 -19.43 -12.38
N ILE A 136 -28.78 -18.89 -13.03
CA ILE A 136 -29.32 -17.56 -12.77
C ILE A 136 -30.82 -17.72 -12.59
N SER A 137 -31.22 -17.87 -11.32
CA SER A 137 -32.57 -18.32 -10.95
C SER A 137 -33.69 -17.37 -11.38
N GLY A 138 -33.39 -16.07 -11.54
CA GLY A 138 -34.32 -15.09 -12.11
C GLY A 138 -34.63 -15.29 -13.61
N TYR A 139 -33.79 -16.01 -14.35
CA TYR A 139 -33.92 -16.22 -15.79
C TYR A 139 -34.42 -17.62 -16.18
N GLY A 140 -34.56 -18.55 -15.23
CA GLY A 140 -34.75 -19.97 -15.57
C GLY A 140 -33.50 -20.66 -16.11
N TYR A 141 -32.35 -19.98 -16.07
CA TYR A 141 -31.09 -20.48 -16.61
C TYR A 141 -30.39 -21.38 -15.59
N ALA A 142 -30.09 -22.61 -16.00
CA ALA A 142 -29.16 -23.49 -15.31
C ALA A 142 -28.45 -24.37 -16.36
N LYS A 143 -27.13 -24.31 -16.38
CA LYS A 143 -26.27 -25.08 -17.30
C LYS A 143 -25.10 -25.70 -16.53
N SER A 144 -24.59 -26.79 -17.08
CA SER A 144 -23.29 -27.37 -16.74
C SER A 144 -22.37 -27.29 -17.96
N VAL A 145 -21.12 -27.72 -17.79
CA VAL A 145 -20.11 -27.87 -18.86
C VAL A 145 -20.69 -28.49 -20.13
N PRO A 146 -20.11 -28.21 -21.32
CA PRO A 146 -20.74 -28.53 -22.60
C PRO A 146 -21.29 -29.95 -22.66
N GLU A 147 -22.59 -30.09 -22.91
CA GLU A 147 -23.33 -31.36 -22.81
C GLU A 147 -22.76 -32.47 -23.71
N TRP A 148 -22.02 -32.09 -24.77
CA TRP A 148 -21.31 -33.01 -25.63
C TRP A 148 -20.19 -33.81 -24.91
N LEU A 149 -19.63 -33.32 -23.79
CA LEU A 149 -18.71 -34.08 -22.94
C LEU A 149 -19.38 -35.36 -22.40
N PHE A 150 -20.62 -35.22 -21.91
CA PHE A 150 -21.40 -36.35 -21.40
C PHE A 150 -21.89 -37.26 -22.53
N GLN A 151 -22.36 -36.67 -23.64
CA GLN A 151 -23.02 -37.42 -24.72
C GLN A 151 -22.06 -38.09 -25.71
N GLN A 152 -20.91 -37.49 -26.03
CA GLN A 152 -19.94 -38.03 -26.99
C GLN A 152 -18.83 -38.84 -26.32
N TYR A 153 -18.33 -38.36 -25.17
CA TYR A 153 -17.18 -38.94 -24.47
C TYR A 153 -17.55 -39.79 -23.24
N GLY A 154 -18.81 -39.74 -22.79
CA GLY A 154 -19.25 -40.51 -21.62
C GLY A 154 -18.59 -40.10 -20.31
N VAL A 155 -18.14 -38.84 -20.21
CA VAL A 155 -17.54 -38.28 -18.98
C VAL A 155 -18.50 -38.53 -17.80
N PRO A 156 -18.05 -39.12 -16.68
CA PRO A 156 -18.90 -39.32 -15.51
C PRO A 156 -19.35 -37.98 -14.92
N TYR A 157 -20.48 -37.98 -14.23
CA TYR A 157 -20.99 -36.80 -13.56
C TYR A 157 -21.84 -37.15 -12.34
N GLN A 158 -21.95 -36.20 -11.42
CA GLN A 158 -22.91 -36.20 -10.33
C GLN A 158 -24.04 -35.23 -10.66
N GLU A 159 -25.26 -35.51 -10.18
CA GLU A 159 -26.37 -34.56 -10.24
C GLU A 159 -26.54 -33.90 -8.86
N ARG A 160 -26.64 -32.57 -8.85
CA ARG A 160 -27.03 -31.78 -7.66
C ARG A 160 -28.32 -31.03 -7.95
N PHE A 161 -29.00 -30.62 -6.89
CA PHE A 161 -30.16 -29.74 -6.93
C PHE A 161 -29.87 -28.48 -6.11
N ASP A 162 -30.05 -27.31 -6.71
CA ASP A 162 -29.95 -26.01 -6.03
C ASP A 162 -30.86 -24.96 -6.71
N GLN A 163 -31.32 -23.97 -5.94
CA GLN A 163 -32.18 -22.87 -6.37
C GLN A 163 -33.45 -23.25 -7.19
N GLY A 164 -33.86 -24.52 -7.18
CA GLY A 164 -34.97 -25.05 -7.98
C GLY A 164 -34.59 -25.84 -9.24
N TYR A 165 -33.30 -25.98 -9.53
CA TYR A 165 -32.76 -26.59 -10.75
C TYR A 165 -31.91 -27.82 -10.43
N THR A 166 -32.04 -28.86 -11.26
CA THR A 166 -31.07 -29.97 -11.30
C THR A 166 -29.99 -29.66 -12.31
N PHE A 167 -28.73 -29.82 -11.95
CA PHE A 167 -27.58 -29.67 -12.83
C PHE A 167 -26.56 -30.78 -12.62
N LYS A 168 -25.75 -31.01 -13.66
CA LYS A 168 -24.63 -31.95 -13.63
C LYS A 168 -23.37 -31.24 -13.10
N LEU A 169 -22.50 -31.98 -12.46
CA LEU A 169 -21.12 -31.59 -12.17
C LEU A 169 -20.21 -32.68 -12.74
N PRO A 170 -19.26 -32.37 -13.63
CA PRO A 170 -18.41 -33.38 -14.24
C PRO A 170 -17.45 -34.00 -13.21
N ASP A 171 -17.07 -35.24 -13.44
CA ASP A 171 -15.91 -35.84 -12.78
C ASP A 171 -14.64 -35.13 -13.28
N TYR A 172 -14.14 -34.20 -12.48
CA TYR A 172 -12.93 -33.43 -12.79
C TYR A 172 -11.66 -34.30 -12.89
N THR A 173 -11.66 -35.51 -12.32
CA THR A 173 -10.52 -36.43 -12.42
C THR A 173 -10.42 -37.08 -13.80
N HIS A 174 -11.52 -37.06 -14.57
CA HIS A 174 -11.62 -37.76 -15.84
C HIS A 174 -10.69 -37.11 -16.91
N PRO A 175 -9.77 -37.87 -17.54
CA PRO A 175 -8.72 -37.29 -18.38
C PRO A 175 -9.27 -36.54 -19.61
N VAL A 176 -10.42 -36.95 -20.15
CA VAL A 176 -11.05 -36.25 -21.28
C VAL A 176 -11.64 -34.90 -20.85
N PHE A 177 -12.16 -34.77 -19.63
CA PHE A 177 -12.59 -33.45 -19.13
C PHE A 177 -11.39 -32.50 -19.07
N MET A 178 -10.26 -32.98 -18.53
CA MET A 178 -9.01 -32.23 -18.42
C MET A 178 -8.38 -31.85 -19.77
N GLU A 179 -8.49 -32.70 -20.80
CA GLU A 179 -8.06 -32.41 -22.18
C GLU A 179 -8.93 -31.31 -22.84
N LYS A 180 -10.25 -31.40 -22.69
CA LYS A 180 -11.18 -30.46 -23.33
C LYS A 180 -11.24 -29.11 -22.63
N LEU A 181 -11.12 -29.09 -21.30
CA LEU A 181 -10.98 -27.85 -20.53
C LEU A 181 -9.73 -27.07 -20.96
N GLU A 182 -8.60 -27.76 -21.14
CA GLU A 182 -7.36 -27.18 -21.66
C GLU A 182 -7.52 -26.62 -23.07
N THR A 183 -8.10 -27.42 -23.99
CA THR A 183 -8.40 -27.00 -25.37
C THR A 183 -9.28 -25.73 -25.42
N PHE A 184 -10.30 -25.64 -24.57
CA PHE A 184 -11.14 -24.44 -24.45
C PHE A 184 -10.38 -23.24 -23.88
N LEU A 185 -9.60 -23.44 -22.81
CA LEU A 185 -8.85 -22.37 -22.16
C LEU A 185 -7.75 -21.79 -23.06
N GLU A 186 -7.09 -22.63 -23.86
CA GLU A 186 -6.17 -22.19 -24.92
C GLU A 186 -6.90 -21.30 -25.95
N ALA A 187 -8.02 -21.76 -26.50
CA ALA A 187 -8.80 -21.00 -27.49
C ALA A 187 -9.37 -19.68 -26.93
N PHE A 188 -9.77 -19.67 -25.66
CA PHE A 188 -10.25 -18.48 -24.95
C PHE A 188 -9.12 -17.48 -24.68
N ALA A 189 -7.97 -17.95 -24.19
CA ALA A 189 -6.80 -17.10 -23.94
C ALA A 189 -6.23 -16.54 -25.25
N ASP A 190 -6.03 -17.35 -26.30
CA ASP A 190 -5.49 -16.87 -27.57
C ASP A 190 -6.35 -15.81 -28.26
N ARG A 191 -7.66 -15.80 -27.99
CA ARG A 191 -8.57 -14.75 -28.46
C ARG A 191 -8.39 -13.41 -27.74
N TYR A 192 -8.18 -13.41 -26.41
CA TYR A 192 -8.29 -12.19 -25.58
C TYR A 192 -7.05 -11.82 -24.73
N ARG A 193 -6.02 -12.67 -24.64
CA ARG A 193 -4.74 -12.43 -23.92
C ARG A 193 -4.14 -11.07 -24.24
N ASN A 194 -4.15 -10.69 -25.52
CA ASN A 194 -3.57 -9.44 -26.02
C ASN A 194 -4.57 -8.28 -26.07
N ASP A 195 -5.80 -8.44 -25.59
CA ASP A 195 -6.78 -7.35 -25.56
C ASP A 195 -6.39 -6.32 -24.47
N PRO A 196 -6.16 -5.04 -24.83
CA PRO A 196 -5.80 -4.01 -23.86
C PRO A 196 -6.97 -3.58 -22.97
N ARG A 197 -8.21 -3.96 -23.28
CA ARG A 197 -9.44 -3.64 -22.51
C ARG A 197 -9.62 -4.51 -21.27
N LEU A 198 -9.05 -5.72 -21.30
CA LEU A 198 -9.13 -6.73 -20.25
C LEU A 198 -8.12 -6.46 -19.13
N ASP A 199 -8.59 -6.31 -17.88
CA ASP A 199 -7.73 -6.21 -16.69
C ASP A 199 -7.58 -7.55 -15.95
N ILE A 200 -8.69 -8.23 -15.66
CA ILE A 200 -8.74 -9.40 -14.77
C ILE A 200 -9.54 -10.53 -15.41
N VAL A 201 -9.09 -11.77 -15.20
CA VAL A 201 -9.85 -12.98 -15.54
C VAL A 201 -10.15 -13.75 -14.25
N ASP A 202 -11.43 -13.95 -13.92
CA ASP A 202 -11.82 -14.82 -12.81
C ASP A 202 -11.46 -16.28 -13.16
N LEU A 203 -10.72 -16.96 -12.28
CA LEU A 203 -10.38 -18.38 -12.43
C LEU A 203 -11.57 -19.23 -11.94
N ARG A 204 -12.52 -19.49 -12.84
CA ARG A 204 -13.81 -20.15 -12.55
C ARG A 204 -13.82 -21.64 -12.92
N GLY A 205 -12.77 -22.32 -12.48
CA GLY A 205 -12.45 -23.69 -12.89
C GLY A 205 -13.12 -24.83 -12.13
N TYR A 206 -13.75 -24.57 -10.98
CA TYR A 206 -14.36 -25.59 -10.13
C TYR A 206 -15.57 -25.04 -9.37
N GLY A 207 -16.65 -25.83 -9.33
CA GLY A 207 -17.79 -25.61 -8.45
C GLY A 207 -18.94 -24.82 -9.07
N THR A 208 -19.97 -24.60 -8.26
CA THR A 208 -21.16 -23.83 -8.65
C THR A 208 -20.74 -22.36 -8.90
N TRP A 209 -21.18 -21.79 -10.03
CA TRP A 209 -20.71 -20.52 -10.60
C TRP A 209 -19.19 -20.45 -10.89
N GLY A 210 -18.46 -21.56 -10.73
CA GLY A 210 -17.00 -21.56 -10.67
C GLY A 210 -16.43 -20.84 -9.44
N GLU A 211 -17.21 -20.63 -8.38
CA GLU A 211 -16.83 -19.85 -7.19
C GLU A 211 -16.10 -20.70 -6.13
N TRP A 212 -15.41 -21.74 -6.62
CA TRP A 212 -14.53 -22.65 -5.89
C TRP A 212 -15.19 -23.53 -4.81
N HIS A 213 -16.52 -23.59 -4.79
CA HIS A 213 -17.33 -24.41 -3.87
C HIS A 213 -18.43 -25.21 -4.59
N SER A 214 -18.96 -26.23 -3.93
CA SER A 214 -20.14 -27.02 -4.31
C SER A 214 -19.99 -27.75 -5.65
N GLY A 215 -18.82 -28.37 -5.86
CA GLY A 215 -18.52 -29.22 -7.01
C GLY A 215 -18.83 -30.71 -6.79
N HIS A 216 -18.36 -31.54 -7.72
CA HIS A 216 -18.32 -33.01 -7.63
C HIS A 216 -17.56 -33.46 -6.37
N ASP A 217 -18.05 -34.51 -5.71
CA ASP A 217 -17.37 -35.20 -4.60
C ASP A 217 -16.11 -35.96 -5.07
N PHE A 218 -15.17 -36.23 -4.17
CA PHE A 218 -13.90 -36.92 -4.45
C PHE A 218 -13.71 -38.14 -3.54
N ASP A 219 -12.96 -39.15 -3.97
CA ASP A 219 -12.66 -40.34 -3.14
C ASP A 219 -11.71 -40.00 -1.97
N SER A 220 -10.96 -38.88 -2.06
CA SER A 220 -10.10 -38.41 -0.96
C SER A 220 -9.69 -36.94 -1.06
N TYR A 221 -9.24 -36.36 0.07
CA TYR A 221 -8.61 -35.03 0.09
C TYR A 221 -7.39 -34.94 -0.84
N SER A 222 -6.60 -36.02 -0.99
CA SER A 222 -5.42 -36.04 -1.84
C SER A 222 -5.78 -35.94 -3.32
N GLU A 223 -6.86 -36.60 -3.73
CA GLU A 223 -7.39 -36.56 -5.10
C GLU A 223 -8.01 -35.18 -5.39
N ARG A 224 -8.82 -34.66 -4.46
CA ARG A 224 -9.34 -33.29 -4.52
C ARG A 224 -8.22 -32.26 -4.72
N THR A 225 -7.25 -32.22 -3.80
CA THR A 225 -6.16 -31.23 -3.85
C THR A 225 -5.31 -31.40 -5.11
N ALA A 226 -5.01 -32.63 -5.55
CA ALA A 226 -4.31 -32.85 -6.82
C ALA A 226 -5.10 -32.31 -8.03
N THR A 227 -6.40 -32.59 -8.09
CA THR A 227 -7.28 -32.20 -9.19
C THR A 227 -7.48 -30.68 -9.26
N LEU A 228 -7.70 -30.02 -8.12
CA LEU A 228 -7.78 -28.55 -8.05
C LEU A 228 -6.46 -27.89 -8.47
N ARG A 229 -5.30 -28.47 -8.14
CA ARG A 229 -4.00 -27.99 -8.61
C ARG A 229 -3.87 -28.09 -10.12
N THR A 230 -4.31 -29.21 -10.72
CA THR A 230 -4.34 -29.37 -12.19
C THR A 230 -5.29 -28.37 -12.88
N ILE A 231 -6.42 -28.02 -12.25
CA ILE A 231 -7.32 -26.96 -12.74
C ILE A 231 -6.62 -25.59 -12.67
N ILE A 232 -5.96 -25.26 -11.55
CA ILE A 232 -5.17 -24.03 -11.41
C ILE A 232 -4.05 -23.97 -12.45
N ASP A 233 -3.35 -25.09 -12.70
CA ASP A 233 -2.31 -25.19 -13.72
C ASP A 233 -2.86 -24.92 -15.12
N LYS A 234 -3.95 -25.58 -15.53
CA LYS A 234 -4.54 -25.37 -16.87
C LYS A 234 -4.99 -23.94 -17.11
N TRP A 235 -5.62 -23.30 -16.13
CA TRP A 235 -5.97 -21.88 -16.23
C TRP A 235 -4.73 -20.97 -16.25
N TYR A 236 -3.73 -21.25 -15.39
CA TYR A 236 -2.52 -20.43 -15.32
C TYR A 236 -1.66 -20.52 -16.58
N ASP A 237 -1.44 -21.73 -17.07
CA ASP A 237 -0.57 -22.01 -18.22
C ASP A 237 -1.25 -21.53 -19.53
N ALA A 238 -2.57 -21.70 -19.68
CA ALA A 238 -3.31 -21.12 -20.81
C ALA A 238 -3.17 -19.59 -20.88
N TRP A 239 -3.23 -18.88 -19.75
CA TRP A 239 -3.01 -17.44 -19.69
C TRP A 239 -1.52 -17.04 -19.53
N ASN A 240 -0.59 -18.00 -19.43
CA ASN A 240 0.87 -17.84 -19.35
C ASN A 240 1.37 -16.81 -18.29
N GLY A 241 0.52 -16.42 -17.35
CA GLY A 241 0.77 -15.29 -16.43
C GLY A 241 0.69 -13.90 -17.06
N ASP A 242 0.27 -13.76 -18.32
CA ASP A 242 0.20 -12.48 -19.06
C ASP A 242 -0.91 -11.53 -18.54
N LYS A 243 -1.89 -12.08 -17.82
CA LYS A 243 -3.01 -11.36 -17.19
C LYS A 243 -3.15 -11.77 -15.72
N ILE A 244 -3.85 -10.94 -14.94
CA ILE A 244 -4.15 -11.23 -13.54
C ILE A 244 -5.29 -12.26 -13.48
N LEU A 245 -5.04 -13.40 -12.83
CA LEU A 245 -6.04 -14.43 -12.59
C LEU A 245 -6.59 -14.32 -11.17
N ALA A 246 -7.91 -14.17 -11.02
CA ALA A 246 -8.56 -13.99 -9.73
C ALA A 246 -9.29 -15.28 -9.31
N LEU A 247 -8.70 -16.04 -8.39
CA LEU A 247 -9.25 -17.28 -7.85
C LEU A 247 -10.22 -16.99 -6.70
N SER A 248 -11.40 -17.62 -6.68
CA SER A 248 -12.31 -17.47 -5.54
C SER A 248 -11.76 -18.17 -4.29
N ASN A 249 -11.66 -17.45 -3.16
CA ASN A 249 -11.24 -18.03 -1.88
C ASN A 249 -12.41 -18.41 -0.96
N SER A 250 -13.59 -18.64 -1.55
CA SER A 250 -14.81 -18.97 -0.83
C SER A 250 -14.73 -20.29 -0.05
N TYR A 251 -15.43 -20.35 1.07
CA TYR A 251 -15.61 -21.60 1.82
C TYR A 251 -16.57 -22.54 1.12
N GLU A 252 -16.36 -23.84 1.29
CA GLU A 252 -17.44 -24.79 1.10
C GLU A 252 -18.53 -24.57 2.17
N TRP A 253 -19.78 -24.56 1.73
CA TRP A 253 -20.94 -24.45 2.61
C TRP A 253 -21.79 -25.72 2.64
N ARG A 254 -21.64 -26.61 1.65
CA ARG A 254 -22.32 -27.91 1.61
C ARG A 254 -21.70 -28.91 2.58
N SER A 255 -22.40 -29.13 3.68
CA SER A 255 -22.04 -30.13 4.71
C SER A 255 -22.08 -31.58 4.21
N GLU A 256 -22.78 -31.82 3.11
CA GLU A 256 -23.04 -33.13 2.50
C GLU A 256 -22.01 -33.55 1.45
N MET A 257 -20.97 -32.73 1.21
CA MET A 257 -19.86 -33.09 0.32
C MET A 257 -18.95 -34.17 0.93
N GLU A 258 -18.40 -35.02 0.06
CA GLU A 258 -17.37 -35.99 0.40
C GLU A 258 -16.06 -35.71 -0.39
N PRO A 259 -14.88 -35.72 0.27
CA PRO A 259 -14.71 -35.65 1.71
C PRO A 259 -15.24 -34.31 2.25
N SER A 260 -15.70 -34.28 3.50
CA SER A 260 -16.32 -33.08 4.09
C SER A 260 -15.32 -31.92 4.28
N VAL A 261 -15.33 -30.97 3.33
CA VAL A 261 -14.47 -29.78 3.34
C VAL A 261 -15.15 -28.50 3.87
N SER A 262 -16.43 -28.57 4.28
CA SER A 262 -17.21 -27.38 4.69
C SER A 262 -16.89 -26.82 6.07
N ASN A 263 -16.10 -27.54 6.88
CA ASN A 263 -15.67 -27.13 8.21
C ASN A 263 -14.23 -27.62 8.50
N PRO A 264 -13.20 -27.04 7.86
CA PRO A 264 -11.80 -27.38 8.08
C PRO A 264 -11.40 -27.16 9.55
N ALA A 265 -10.59 -28.07 10.09
CA ALA A 265 -10.20 -28.06 11.50
C ALA A 265 -9.02 -27.11 11.80
N SER A 266 -8.35 -26.61 10.75
CA SER A 266 -7.21 -25.71 10.81
C SER A 266 -7.17 -24.77 9.60
N TYR A 267 -6.36 -23.71 9.68
CA TYR A 267 -6.09 -22.84 8.53
C TYR A 267 -5.32 -23.60 7.44
N GLU A 268 -4.43 -24.50 7.84
CA GLU A 268 -3.66 -25.38 6.96
C GLU A 268 -4.57 -26.33 6.15
N ASP A 269 -5.62 -26.88 6.76
CA ASP A 269 -6.65 -27.68 6.07
C ASP A 269 -7.40 -26.83 5.03
N TYR A 270 -7.88 -25.64 5.40
CA TYR A 270 -8.55 -24.72 4.47
C TYR A 270 -7.66 -24.37 3.26
N MET A 271 -6.38 -24.06 3.51
CA MET A 271 -5.42 -23.72 2.45
C MET A 271 -5.09 -24.92 1.54
N SER A 272 -5.01 -26.13 2.09
CA SER A 272 -4.61 -27.35 1.38
C SER A 272 -5.77 -27.99 0.61
N TRP A 273 -6.94 -28.13 1.23
CA TRP A 273 -8.11 -28.82 0.65
C TRP A 273 -8.74 -28.05 -0.52
N SER A 274 -8.49 -26.74 -0.60
CA SER A 274 -8.89 -25.90 -1.73
C SER A 274 -7.70 -25.44 -2.61
N ALA A 275 -6.51 -25.98 -2.38
CA ALA A 275 -5.27 -25.70 -3.13
C ALA A 275 -4.85 -24.21 -3.19
N PHE A 276 -5.30 -23.39 -2.24
CA PHE A 276 -4.88 -21.99 -2.11
C PHE A 276 -3.38 -21.87 -1.77
N ASP A 277 -2.82 -22.88 -1.10
CA ASP A 277 -1.38 -22.99 -0.85
C ASP A 277 -0.56 -23.06 -2.15
N TYR A 278 -1.10 -23.75 -3.16
CA TYR A 278 -0.51 -23.89 -4.48
C TYR A 278 -0.78 -22.69 -5.38
N ALA A 279 -1.99 -22.10 -5.29
CA ALA A 279 -2.32 -20.85 -5.97
C ALA A 279 -1.33 -19.73 -5.60
N LEU A 280 -0.92 -19.66 -4.32
CA LEU A 280 0.12 -18.76 -3.81
C LEU A 280 1.54 -19.03 -4.35
N THR A 281 1.77 -20.06 -5.17
CA THR A 281 3.05 -20.26 -5.88
C THR A 281 3.10 -19.56 -7.25
N LYS A 282 1.94 -19.28 -7.86
CA LYS A 282 1.85 -18.71 -9.22
C LYS A 282 2.01 -17.19 -9.20
N PRO A 283 2.90 -16.57 -10.01
CA PRO A 283 2.88 -15.13 -10.26
C PRO A 283 1.51 -14.66 -10.78
N ASN A 284 1.16 -13.37 -10.64
CA ASN A 284 -0.07 -12.75 -11.16
C ASN A 284 -1.43 -13.39 -10.78
N LEU A 285 -1.44 -14.48 -10.02
CA LEU A 285 -2.62 -15.06 -9.40
C LEU A 285 -2.94 -14.32 -8.09
N THR A 286 -4.17 -13.82 -8.01
CA THR A 286 -4.75 -13.10 -6.88
C THR A 286 -6.05 -13.75 -6.40
N PHE A 287 -6.62 -13.26 -5.30
CA PHE A 287 -7.86 -13.77 -4.73
C PHE A 287 -9.05 -12.82 -4.91
N ARG A 288 -10.22 -13.43 -5.10
CA ARG A 288 -11.54 -12.80 -5.08
C ARG A 288 -12.46 -13.50 -4.07
N ARG A 289 -13.44 -12.80 -3.50
CA ARG A 289 -14.32 -13.37 -2.46
C ARG A 289 -15.81 -13.13 -2.71
N ASP A 290 -16.53 -14.20 -3.05
CA ASP A 290 -17.98 -14.20 -3.34
C ASP A 290 -18.82 -14.34 -2.07
N GLY A 291 -19.47 -13.27 -1.63
CA GLY A 291 -20.34 -13.30 -0.45
C GLY A 291 -19.82 -12.55 0.77
N ALA A 292 -19.10 -11.45 0.55
CA ALA A 292 -18.96 -10.40 1.57
C ALA A 292 -20.36 -9.94 2.05
N ALA A 293 -20.49 -9.62 3.33
CA ALA A 293 -21.77 -9.26 3.96
C ALA A 293 -22.84 -10.35 3.81
N GLY A 294 -22.49 -11.59 4.18
CA GLY A 294 -23.45 -12.69 4.25
C GLY A 294 -22.85 -14.09 4.42
N ALA A 295 -21.67 -14.36 3.87
CA ALA A 295 -21.07 -15.70 3.84
C ALA A 295 -19.58 -15.77 4.27
N LEU A 296 -18.99 -14.67 4.74
CA LEU A 296 -17.62 -14.67 5.26
C LEU A 296 -17.47 -15.53 6.53
N ARG A 297 -16.26 -16.03 6.78
CA ARG A 297 -15.89 -16.74 8.01
C ARG A 297 -14.52 -16.24 8.51
N GLU A 298 -13.69 -17.15 9.05
CA GLU A 298 -12.42 -16.81 9.69
C GLU A 298 -11.23 -16.95 8.73
N TYR A 299 -11.05 -18.11 8.10
CA TYR A 299 -9.85 -18.40 7.31
C TYR A 299 -9.83 -17.72 5.93
N ASP A 300 -10.98 -17.38 5.38
CA ASP A 300 -11.11 -16.58 4.15
C ASP A 300 -10.72 -15.12 4.38
N ARG A 301 -11.10 -14.54 5.51
CA ARG A 301 -10.58 -13.24 5.97
C ARG A 301 -9.08 -13.33 6.30
N GLN A 302 -8.63 -14.38 6.99
CA GLN A 302 -7.22 -14.58 7.33
C GLN A 302 -6.31 -14.71 6.09
N LEU A 303 -6.79 -15.37 5.03
CA LEU A 303 -6.07 -15.48 3.76
C LEU A 303 -5.94 -14.12 3.06
N LEU A 304 -7.01 -13.34 2.97
CA LEU A 304 -6.95 -12.01 2.34
C LEU A 304 -6.08 -11.03 3.14
N GLU A 305 -6.14 -11.05 4.48
CA GLU A 305 -5.24 -10.32 5.36
C GLU A 305 -3.77 -10.71 5.14
N SER A 306 -3.50 -12.03 5.07
CA SER A 306 -2.15 -12.56 4.82
C SER A 306 -1.64 -12.17 3.43
N PHE A 307 -2.49 -12.25 2.41
CA PHE A 307 -2.19 -11.86 1.03
C PHE A 307 -1.88 -10.36 0.94
N PHE A 308 -2.68 -9.51 1.60
CA PHE A 308 -2.44 -8.07 1.67
C PHE A 308 -1.13 -7.73 2.41
N ARG A 309 -0.74 -8.47 3.44
CA ARG A 309 0.57 -8.30 4.10
C ARG A 309 1.74 -8.91 3.31
N SER A 310 1.48 -9.84 2.40
CA SER A 310 2.52 -10.50 1.62
C SER A 310 3.22 -9.57 0.61
N ASN A 311 4.31 -10.08 0.05
CA ASN A 311 5.05 -9.52 -1.09
C ASN A 311 4.24 -9.44 -2.41
N ARG A 312 2.96 -9.84 -2.43
CA ARG A 312 2.10 -9.81 -3.61
C ARG A 312 1.32 -8.50 -3.67
N SER A 313 1.91 -7.45 -4.27
CA SER A 313 1.14 -6.29 -4.71
C SER A 313 0.30 -6.65 -5.94
N LEU A 314 -0.83 -7.31 -5.70
CA LEU A 314 -1.87 -7.69 -6.66
C LEU A 314 -3.24 -7.24 -6.11
N PRO A 315 -4.25 -6.99 -6.97
CA PRO A 315 -5.55 -6.50 -6.53
C PRO A 315 -6.37 -7.59 -5.84
N ILE A 316 -6.97 -7.30 -4.69
CA ILE A 316 -8.03 -8.13 -4.11
C ILE A 316 -9.38 -7.67 -4.68
N ILE A 317 -10.30 -8.62 -4.90
CA ILE A 317 -11.67 -8.37 -5.36
C ILE A 317 -12.66 -8.89 -4.32
N ALA A 318 -13.68 -8.12 -3.98
CA ALA A 318 -14.78 -8.57 -3.14
C ALA A 318 -16.11 -8.52 -3.90
N GLU A 319 -17.05 -9.37 -3.49
CA GLU A 319 -18.39 -9.42 -4.07
C GLU A 319 -19.44 -9.63 -2.98
N PHE A 320 -20.53 -8.87 -3.06
CA PHE A 320 -21.60 -8.94 -2.08
C PHE A 320 -22.42 -10.23 -2.20
N PHE A 321 -22.83 -10.77 -1.05
CA PHE A 321 -23.70 -11.95 -0.98
C PHE A 321 -25.11 -11.70 -1.56
N GLY A 322 -25.59 -10.46 -1.49
CA GLY A 322 -26.92 -10.08 -1.95
C GLY A 322 -26.92 -8.90 -2.90
N GLY A 323 -27.91 -8.87 -3.79
CA GLY A 323 -28.29 -7.64 -4.48
C GLY A 323 -28.93 -6.62 -3.53
N TYR A 324 -28.98 -5.34 -3.92
CA TYR A 324 -29.32 -4.23 -3.02
C TYR A 324 -30.63 -4.40 -2.23
N GLY A 325 -31.68 -4.95 -2.84
CA GLY A 325 -32.95 -5.22 -2.16
C GLY A 325 -32.84 -6.20 -0.97
N TYR A 326 -31.83 -7.08 -0.97
CA TYR A 326 -31.51 -7.96 0.14
C TYR A 326 -31.06 -7.17 1.38
N TYR A 327 -30.15 -6.22 1.20
CA TYR A 327 -29.63 -5.38 2.29
C TYR A 327 -30.61 -4.31 2.75
N VAL A 328 -31.43 -3.75 1.84
CA VAL A 328 -32.60 -2.93 2.24
C VAL A 328 -33.59 -3.75 3.08
N GLY A 329 -33.72 -5.05 2.80
CA GLY A 329 -34.46 -6.01 3.61
C GLY A 329 -33.76 -6.51 4.88
N ASN A 330 -32.56 -5.98 5.22
CA ASN A 330 -31.72 -6.43 6.34
C ASN A 330 -31.33 -7.92 6.26
N GLY A 331 -31.08 -8.42 5.06
CA GLY A 331 -30.61 -9.77 4.78
C GLY A 331 -29.27 -10.07 5.48
N SER A 332 -29.16 -11.27 6.07
CA SER A 332 -28.07 -11.67 6.99
C SER A 332 -27.74 -10.68 8.13
N GLY A 333 -28.63 -9.72 8.43
CA GLY A 333 -28.40 -8.69 9.45
C GLY A 333 -27.63 -7.45 8.96
N TYR A 334 -27.40 -7.31 7.65
CA TYR A 334 -26.65 -6.19 7.06
C TYR A 334 -27.58 -5.18 6.40
N SER A 335 -27.34 -3.88 6.68
CA SER A 335 -27.79 -2.77 5.82
C SER A 335 -26.77 -2.53 4.68
N PRO A 336 -27.09 -1.73 3.64
CA PRO A 336 -26.15 -1.42 2.57
C PRO A 336 -24.84 -0.78 3.05
N GLU A 337 -24.90 0.05 4.09
CA GLU A 337 -23.71 0.66 4.73
C GLU A 337 -22.85 -0.41 5.43
N ALA A 338 -23.47 -1.27 6.22
CA ALA A 338 -22.78 -2.33 6.94
C ALA A 338 -22.16 -3.36 5.98
N ALA A 339 -22.83 -3.62 4.85
CA ALA A 339 -22.33 -4.50 3.81
C ALA A 339 -21.08 -3.92 3.13
N LEU A 340 -21.12 -2.65 2.72
CA LEU A 340 -19.96 -1.95 2.16
C LEU A 340 -18.79 -1.91 3.15
N GLU A 341 -19.05 -1.65 4.43
CA GLU A 341 -18.01 -1.62 5.46
C GLU A 341 -17.35 -2.99 5.69
N GLU A 342 -18.09 -4.11 5.65
CA GLU A 342 -17.47 -5.44 5.69
C GLU A 342 -16.63 -5.73 4.43
N ALA A 343 -17.14 -5.41 3.23
CA ALA A 343 -16.39 -5.62 2.00
C ALA A 343 -15.08 -4.82 1.97
N LEU A 344 -15.10 -3.57 2.43
CA LEU A 344 -13.91 -2.71 2.53
C LEU A 344 -12.86 -3.20 3.54
N GLN A 345 -13.24 -4.02 4.53
CA GLN A 345 -12.29 -4.65 5.46
C GLN A 345 -11.49 -5.81 4.83
N LEU A 346 -11.81 -6.23 3.60
CA LEU A 346 -11.06 -7.26 2.87
C LEU A 346 -9.89 -6.71 2.04
N HIS A 347 -9.54 -5.43 2.26
CA HIS A 347 -8.55 -4.68 1.48
C HIS A 347 -8.77 -4.69 -0.06
N PRO A 348 -10.03 -4.62 -0.57
CA PRO A 348 -10.29 -4.71 -2.00
C PRO A 348 -9.74 -3.52 -2.80
N ASN A 349 -9.18 -3.84 -3.96
CA ASN A 349 -9.05 -2.91 -5.08
C ASN A 349 -10.39 -2.71 -5.80
N TYR A 350 -11.15 -3.79 -5.91
CA TYR A 350 -12.42 -3.85 -6.63
C TYR A 350 -13.52 -4.45 -5.75
N ILE A 351 -14.73 -3.88 -5.81
CA ILE A 351 -15.93 -4.50 -5.25
C ILE A 351 -16.99 -4.58 -6.35
N THR A 352 -17.75 -5.67 -6.44
CA THR A 352 -18.91 -5.70 -7.34
C THR A 352 -20.02 -4.79 -6.81
N ILE A 353 -20.79 -4.19 -7.73
CA ILE A 353 -21.99 -3.44 -7.35
C ILE A 353 -23.04 -4.39 -6.73
N MET A 354 -23.99 -3.85 -5.94
CA MET A 354 -25.04 -4.66 -5.28
C MET A 354 -26.12 -5.17 -6.26
N GLY A 355 -25.75 -6.06 -7.17
CA GLY A 355 -26.61 -6.69 -8.18
C GLY A 355 -25.92 -6.83 -9.54
N HIS A 356 -26.68 -7.21 -10.56
CA HIS A 356 -26.22 -7.26 -11.96
C HIS A 356 -26.86 -6.09 -12.74
N ASP A 357 -26.42 -5.83 -13.97
CA ASP A 357 -27.16 -4.92 -14.86
C ASP A 357 -28.59 -5.47 -15.09
N GLY A 358 -29.57 -4.59 -14.99
CA GLY A 358 -31.00 -4.89 -15.15
C GLY A 358 -31.66 -5.80 -14.09
N ASP A 359 -30.90 -6.57 -13.32
CA ASP A 359 -31.42 -7.57 -12.37
C ASP A 359 -30.70 -7.59 -11.02
N PHE A 360 -31.35 -8.17 -10.00
CA PHE A 360 -30.91 -8.24 -8.59
C PHE A 360 -30.66 -6.90 -7.86
N GLY A 361 -30.59 -5.76 -8.57
CA GLY A 361 -30.77 -4.42 -7.99
C GLY A 361 -29.64 -3.40 -8.19
N ALA A 362 -28.65 -3.64 -9.06
CA ALA A 362 -27.54 -2.69 -9.26
C ALA A 362 -28.02 -1.29 -9.65
N ALA A 363 -29.00 -1.21 -10.56
CA ALA A 363 -29.63 0.04 -10.97
C ALA A 363 -30.30 0.79 -9.81
N ALA A 364 -30.94 0.06 -8.88
CA ALA A 364 -31.59 0.64 -7.72
C ALA A 364 -30.55 1.14 -6.70
N PHE A 365 -29.49 0.38 -6.43
CA PHE A 365 -28.37 0.84 -5.59
C PHE A 365 -27.74 2.13 -6.14
N TYR A 366 -27.42 2.12 -7.42
CA TYR A 366 -26.79 3.25 -8.10
C TYR A 366 -27.67 4.51 -8.11
N ALA A 367 -28.98 4.36 -8.33
CA ALA A 367 -29.91 5.48 -8.38
C ALA A 367 -30.36 5.99 -6.99
N GLU A 368 -30.52 5.10 -6.00
CA GLU A 368 -30.99 5.46 -4.66
C GLU A 368 -29.85 5.83 -3.71
N ARG A 369 -28.66 5.21 -3.87
CA ARG A 369 -27.49 5.34 -2.98
C ARG A 369 -26.22 5.82 -3.69
N PRO A 370 -26.27 6.96 -4.44
CA PRO A 370 -25.07 7.55 -5.00
C PRO A 370 -24.06 7.96 -3.90
N ASP A 371 -24.50 8.17 -2.65
CA ASP A 371 -23.63 8.38 -1.49
C ASP A 371 -22.72 7.18 -1.19
N LEU A 372 -23.22 5.95 -1.36
CA LEU A 372 -22.43 4.73 -1.17
C LEU A 372 -21.57 4.40 -2.40
N ILE A 373 -22.01 4.76 -3.61
CA ILE A 373 -21.17 4.72 -4.81
C ILE A 373 -19.95 5.64 -4.63
N ASP A 374 -20.18 6.88 -4.18
CA ASP A 374 -19.13 7.87 -3.88
C ASP A 374 -18.18 7.39 -2.76
N GLU A 375 -18.71 6.89 -1.65
CA GLU A 375 -17.94 6.39 -0.50
C GLU A 375 -17.08 5.18 -0.89
N GLY A 376 -17.65 4.22 -1.62
CA GLY A 376 -16.92 3.08 -2.17
C GLY A 376 -15.77 3.53 -3.07
N ASN A 377 -16.02 4.41 -4.05
CA ASN A 377 -14.99 4.93 -4.94
C ASN A 377 -13.92 5.81 -4.25
N LYS A 378 -14.18 6.31 -3.03
CA LYS A 378 -13.20 7.06 -2.23
C LYS A 378 -12.34 6.16 -1.33
N ARG A 379 -12.81 4.94 -1.05
CA ARG A 379 -12.20 4.00 -0.09
C ARG A 379 -11.66 2.72 -0.69
N MET A 380 -12.20 2.20 -1.79
CA MET A 380 -11.63 1.05 -2.52
C MET A 380 -10.24 1.39 -3.08
N GLY A 381 -9.40 0.37 -3.28
CA GLY A 381 -8.09 0.53 -3.91
C GLY A 381 -7.21 1.54 -3.18
N TYR A 382 -6.73 2.56 -3.87
CA TYR A 382 -5.75 3.51 -3.35
C TYR A 382 -6.15 4.96 -3.58
N ARG A 383 -6.00 5.78 -2.54
CA ARG A 383 -6.22 7.23 -2.57
C ARG A 383 -4.98 7.93 -2.03
N LEU A 384 -4.00 8.14 -2.91
CA LEU A 384 -2.70 8.69 -2.55
C LEU A 384 -2.78 10.19 -2.25
N VAL A 385 -2.23 10.58 -1.11
CA VAL A 385 -2.21 11.97 -0.62
C VAL A 385 -0.79 12.39 -0.32
N LEU A 386 -0.36 13.50 -0.92
CA LEU A 386 0.82 14.25 -0.50
C LEU A 386 0.45 15.13 0.70
N ASN A 387 0.92 14.79 1.88
CA ASN A 387 0.62 15.52 3.12
C ASN A 387 1.55 16.72 3.33
N ARG A 388 2.82 16.58 2.91
CA ARG A 388 3.84 17.63 2.97
C ARG A 388 4.79 17.47 1.78
N ALA A 389 5.17 18.58 1.14
CA ALA A 389 6.31 18.65 0.23
C ALA A 389 7.25 19.80 0.64
N GLU A 390 8.55 19.58 0.51
CA GLU A 390 9.59 20.54 0.87
C GLU A 390 10.69 20.57 -0.21
N PHE A 391 11.07 21.77 -0.64
CA PHE A 391 12.06 22.01 -1.70
C PHE A 391 12.74 23.37 -1.52
N PRO A 392 13.95 23.61 -2.07
CA PRO A 392 14.62 24.90 -1.99
C PRO A 392 13.90 25.99 -2.81
N SER A 393 13.78 27.21 -2.27
CA SER A 393 13.15 28.35 -2.96
C SER A 393 13.90 28.83 -4.21
N ALA A 394 15.18 28.47 -4.31
CA ALA A 394 16.03 28.78 -5.44
C ALA A 394 17.07 27.68 -5.65
N VAL A 395 17.53 27.51 -6.89
CA VAL A 395 18.55 26.54 -7.33
C VAL A 395 19.41 27.15 -8.44
N GLN A 396 20.58 26.57 -8.71
CA GLN A 396 21.42 26.99 -9.82
C GLN A 396 21.06 26.21 -11.09
N ALA A 397 21.19 26.82 -12.27
CA ALA A 397 21.24 26.05 -13.52
C ALA A 397 22.46 25.09 -13.46
N GLY A 398 22.24 23.81 -13.78
CA GLY A 398 23.29 22.79 -13.69
C GLY A 398 23.49 22.17 -12.30
N SER A 399 22.63 22.45 -11.30
CA SER A 399 22.70 21.80 -9.98
C SER A 399 21.57 20.80 -9.73
N THR A 400 21.87 19.75 -8.98
CA THR A 400 20.89 18.85 -8.37
C THR A 400 20.15 19.54 -7.21
N PHE A 401 18.88 19.21 -7.02
CA PHE A 401 18.11 19.56 -5.81
C PHE A 401 17.23 18.39 -5.35
N GLU A 402 16.87 18.39 -4.07
CA GLU A 402 15.96 17.39 -3.47
C GLU A 402 14.54 17.95 -3.34
N LEU A 403 13.55 17.09 -3.56
CA LEU A 403 12.17 17.25 -3.12
C LEU A 403 11.91 16.22 -1.99
N ARG A 404 11.80 16.68 -0.74
CA ARG A 404 11.38 15.86 0.42
C ARG A 404 9.85 15.82 0.49
N GLN A 405 9.28 14.65 0.70
CA GLN A 405 7.83 14.43 0.64
C GLN A 405 7.36 13.57 1.81
N LEU A 406 6.11 13.75 2.23
CA LEU A 406 5.41 12.87 3.17
C LEU A 406 4.08 12.43 2.56
N TRP A 407 3.97 11.16 2.19
CA TRP A 407 2.79 10.57 1.57
C TRP A 407 1.96 9.73 2.55
N SER A 408 0.71 9.43 2.18
CA SER A 408 -0.13 8.40 2.79
C SER A 408 -1.14 7.87 1.77
N ASN A 409 -1.57 6.62 1.92
CA ASN A 409 -2.73 6.08 1.21
C ASN A 409 -3.97 6.19 2.13
N LEU A 410 -5.11 6.65 1.59
CA LEU A 410 -6.40 6.69 2.29
C LEU A 410 -7.42 5.63 1.79
N GLY A 411 -7.08 4.87 0.76
CA GLY A 411 -7.85 3.71 0.29
C GLY A 411 -7.43 2.44 1.03
N VAL A 412 -8.35 1.49 1.19
CA VAL A 412 -8.16 0.26 1.98
C VAL A 412 -7.23 -0.76 1.29
N GLY A 413 -7.18 -0.76 -0.04
CA GLY A 413 -6.25 -1.56 -0.84
C GLY A 413 -4.93 -0.81 -1.10
N ARG A 414 -4.29 -1.12 -2.23
CA ARG A 414 -3.04 -0.48 -2.69
C ARG A 414 -2.94 -0.45 -4.21
N SER A 415 -2.03 0.33 -4.78
CA SER A 415 -1.70 0.18 -6.20
C SER A 415 -0.91 -1.11 -6.41
N TYR A 416 -1.29 -1.91 -7.42
CA TYR A 416 -0.53 -3.11 -7.81
C TYR A 416 0.48 -2.84 -8.94
N ALA A 417 0.35 -1.73 -9.66
CA ALA A 417 1.36 -1.22 -10.58
C ALA A 417 2.07 -0.01 -9.96
N ASN A 418 3.37 0.16 -10.22
CA ASN A 418 4.09 1.36 -9.80
C ASN A 418 3.89 2.49 -10.83
N TYR A 419 3.79 3.72 -10.33
CA TYR A 419 3.68 4.95 -11.12
C TYR A 419 4.72 5.94 -10.58
N PRO A 420 5.95 5.98 -11.13
CA PRO A 420 7.04 6.80 -10.62
C PRO A 420 6.71 8.29 -10.52
N LEU A 421 7.28 8.97 -9.53
CA LEU A 421 7.10 10.40 -9.36
C LEU A 421 7.80 11.17 -10.48
N LYS A 422 7.07 12.04 -11.17
CA LYS A 422 7.60 12.94 -12.20
C LYS A 422 7.44 14.39 -11.78
N LEU A 423 8.57 15.10 -11.69
CA LEU A 423 8.60 16.54 -11.43
C LEU A 423 8.64 17.32 -12.75
N TYR A 424 7.92 18.44 -12.78
CA TYR A 424 7.86 19.38 -13.89
C TYR A 424 8.23 20.79 -13.42
N LEU A 425 8.97 21.52 -14.25
CA LEU A 425 9.11 22.98 -14.17
C LEU A 425 8.37 23.60 -15.36
N THR A 426 7.34 24.40 -15.09
CA THR A 426 6.57 25.09 -16.13
C THR A 426 6.80 26.59 -16.14
N ASP A 427 6.67 27.21 -17.30
CA ASP A 427 6.64 28.68 -17.42
C ASP A 427 5.30 29.26 -16.90
N SER A 428 5.18 30.59 -16.96
CA SER A 428 3.97 31.32 -16.56
C SER A 428 2.75 31.12 -17.48
N GLY A 429 2.91 30.47 -18.63
CA GLY A 429 1.82 29.99 -19.49
C GLY A 429 1.40 28.54 -19.19
N GLY A 430 2.12 27.85 -18.30
CA GLY A 430 1.93 26.43 -17.99
C GLY A 430 2.69 25.46 -18.89
N ASN A 431 3.49 25.95 -19.85
CA ASN A 431 4.25 25.09 -20.75
C ASN A 431 5.38 24.40 -19.97
N THR A 432 5.56 23.09 -20.14
CA THR A 432 6.70 22.36 -19.54
C THR A 432 8.02 22.82 -20.17
N VAL A 433 8.91 23.39 -19.36
CA VAL A 433 10.26 23.82 -19.75
C VAL A 433 11.29 22.73 -19.44
N TRP A 434 11.06 21.94 -18.39
CA TRP A 434 11.85 20.76 -18.03
C TRP A 434 11.04 19.78 -17.19
N SER A 435 11.35 18.48 -17.25
CA SER A 435 10.78 17.47 -16.36
C SER A 435 11.69 16.24 -16.22
N ALA A 436 11.64 15.54 -15.10
CA ALA A 436 12.33 14.25 -14.89
C ALA A 436 11.51 13.31 -13.99
N LYS A 437 11.71 12.00 -14.16
CA LYS A 437 11.17 10.95 -13.28
C LYS A 437 12.18 10.54 -12.20
N ASP A 438 11.69 10.28 -10.99
CA ASP A 438 12.37 9.47 -9.99
C ASP A 438 11.85 8.03 -10.11
N GLU A 439 12.55 7.22 -10.90
CA GLU A 439 12.21 5.81 -11.14
C GLU A 439 12.35 4.94 -9.87
N SER A 440 12.95 5.46 -8.79
CA SER A 440 13.06 4.76 -7.50
C SER A 440 11.84 4.95 -6.61
N PHE A 441 10.94 5.88 -6.95
CA PHE A 441 9.72 6.14 -6.20
C PHE A 441 8.71 5.01 -6.44
N ASP A 442 8.45 4.18 -5.42
CA ASP A 442 7.53 3.04 -5.49
C ASP A 442 6.31 3.23 -4.58
N ILE A 443 5.12 3.30 -5.19
CA ILE A 443 3.84 3.42 -4.49
C ILE A 443 3.16 2.08 -4.16
N THR A 444 3.65 0.95 -4.69
CA THR A 444 3.03 -0.37 -4.48
C THR A 444 3.19 -0.87 -3.04
N GLY A 445 4.07 -0.24 -2.27
CA GLY A 445 4.18 -0.43 -0.82
C GLY A 445 3.22 0.41 0.03
N PHE A 446 2.50 1.38 -0.53
CA PHE A 446 1.76 2.37 0.27
C PHE A 446 0.35 1.86 0.66
N VAL A 447 0.15 1.59 1.96
CA VAL A 447 -1.11 1.09 2.53
C VAL A 447 -1.77 2.10 3.49
N ALA A 448 -3.04 1.88 3.83
CA ALA A 448 -3.75 2.69 4.81
C ALA A 448 -3.15 2.57 6.22
N GLY A 449 -3.24 3.65 7.00
CA GLY A 449 -2.80 3.69 8.40
C GLY A 449 -1.29 3.91 8.60
N GLU A 450 -0.53 4.11 7.52
CA GLU A 450 0.89 4.47 7.53
C GLU A 450 1.16 5.82 6.84
N VAL A 451 2.38 6.33 7.04
CA VAL A 451 2.91 7.53 6.36
C VAL A 451 4.29 7.21 5.79
N TYR A 452 4.63 7.81 4.65
CA TYR A 452 5.86 7.50 3.92
C TYR A 452 6.65 8.78 3.65
N GLU A 453 7.69 9.01 4.45
CA GLU A 453 8.67 10.04 4.16
C GLU A 453 9.63 9.54 3.07
N THR A 454 9.80 10.34 2.03
CA THR A 454 10.49 9.97 0.78
C THR A 454 11.22 11.18 0.21
N PHE A 455 12.25 10.92 -0.59
CA PHE A 455 13.20 11.93 -1.04
C PHE A 455 13.56 11.66 -2.50
N SER A 456 13.26 12.61 -3.37
CA SER A 456 13.48 12.50 -4.81
C SER A 456 14.50 13.54 -5.26
N SER A 457 15.54 13.10 -5.97
CA SER A 457 16.69 13.91 -6.36
C SER A 457 16.64 14.26 -7.85
N PHE A 458 16.82 15.53 -8.18
CA PHE A 458 16.53 16.08 -9.51
C PHE A 458 17.68 16.94 -10.04
N GLU A 459 18.39 16.46 -11.07
CA GLU A 459 19.46 17.20 -11.75
C GLU A 459 18.90 18.14 -12.82
N LEU A 460 19.10 19.45 -12.67
CA LEU A 460 18.73 20.44 -13.69
C LEU A 460 19.84 20.59 -14.74
N PRO A 461 19.51 20.60 -16.05
CA PRO A 461 20.51 20.78 -17.10
C PRO A 461 21.09 22.20 -17.05
N ALA A 462 22.39 22.37 -17.27
CA ALA A 462 23.06 23.68 -17.27
C ALA A 462 22.56 24.66 -18.37
N SER A 463 21.75 24.17 -19.32
CA SER A 463 21.12 24.96 -20.38
C SER A 463 19.74 25.55 -20.02
N ILE A 464 19.17 25.23 -18.86
CA ILE A 464 17.90 25.82 -18.42
C ILE A 464 18.04 27.33 -18.22
N ALA A 465 17.06 28.11 -18.71
CA ALA A 465 17.12 29.56 -18.60
C ALA A 465 16.94 30.02 -17.15
N PRO A 466 17.70 31.02 -16.67
CA PRO A 466 17.44 31.66 -15.37
C PRO A 466 16.06 32.33 -15.37
N GLY A 467 15.28 32.10 -14.33
CA GLY A 467 13.88 32.53 -14.26
C GLY A 467 13.17 32.08 -12.99
N GLU A 468 11.85 32.28 -12.97
CA GLU A 468 10.95 31.70 -11.96
C GLU A 468 9.97 30.77 -12.68
N TYR A 469 9.83 29.54 -12.17
CA TYR A 469 9.00 28.49 -12.75
C TYR A 469 8.01 27.98 -11.70
N ASP A 470 6.85 27.45 -12.13
CA ASP A 470 6.04 26.62 -11.24
C ASP A 470 6.67 25.22 -11.16
N ILE A 471 6.87 24.74 -9.93
CA ILE A 471 7.16 23.33 -9.65
C ILE A 471 5.83 22.58 -9.55
N ARG A 472 5.64 21.58 -10.42
CA ARG A 472 4.47 20.69 -10.43
C ARG A 472 4.93 19.23 -10.37
N ILE A 473 4.06 18.33 -9.91
CA ILE A 473 4.31 16.88 -9.87
C ILE A 473 3.16 16.09 -10.50
N ALA A 474 3.45 14.87 -10.93
CA ALA A 474 2.46 13.82 -11.15
C ALA A 474 3.08 12.46 -10.81
N LEU A 475 2.25 11.43 -10.62
CA LEU A 475 2.70 10.05 -10.72
C LEU A 475 2.44 9.59 -12.16
N ALA A 476 3.46 9.04 -12.80
CA ALA A 476 3.48 8.85 -14.24
C ALA A 476 3.40 7.38 -14.66
N ASP A 477 2.84 7.11 -15.84
CA ASP A 477 2.95 5.82 -16.51
C ASP A 477 4.39 5.53 -17.00
N GLU A 478 4.60 4.35 -17.58
CA GLU A 478 5.90 3.95 -18.15
C GLU A 478 6.38 4.92 -19.23
N GLN A 479 5.45 5.44 -20.03
CA GLN A 479 5.67 6.39 -21.13
C GLN A 479 5.96 7.82 -20.61
N GLY A 480 5.74 8.07 -19.31
CA GLY A 480 6.01 9.32 -18.61
C GLY A 480 4.84 10.32 -18.61
N ASN A 481 3.62 9.93 -18.95
CA ASN A 481 2.43 10.79 -18.87
C ASN A 481 1.84 10.77 -17.44
N PRO A 482 1.29 11.89 -16.93
CA PRO A 482 0.51 11.91 -15.70
C PRO A 482 -0.67 10.92 -15.73
N ALA A 483 -0.63 9.90 -14.87
CA ALA A 483 -1.58 8.77 -14.91
C ALA A 483 -2.48 8.68 -13.66
N ILE A 484 -1.97 9.02 -12.47
CA ILE A 484 -2.72 8.91 -11.21
C ILE A 484 -3.23 10.27 -10.74
N LYS A 485 -4.52 10.34 -10.43
CA LYS A 485 -5.13 11.47 -9.72
C LYS A 485 -4.88 11.29 -8.22
N LEU A 486 -4.25 12.30 -7.62
CA LEU A 486 -3.98 12.38 -6.18
C LEU A 486 -5.18 12.94 -5.42
N GLY A 487 -5.34 12.52 -4.16
CA GLY A 487 -6.37 12.94 -3.19
C GLY A 487 -6.26 14.38 -2.68
N ILE A 488 -5.61 15.27 -3.44
CA ILE A 488 -5.35 16.67 -3.08
C ILE A 488 -5.95 17.62 -4.12
N VAL A 489 -6.07 18.90 -3.78
CA VAL A 489 -6.45 19.97 -4.72
C VAL A 489 -5.26 20.42 -5.59
N GLY A 490 -5.51 21.27 -6.60
CA GLY A 490 -4.44 21.92 -7.38
C GLY A 490 -3.96 21.16 -8.61
N ARG A 491 -4.76 20.20 -9.10
CA ARG A 491 -4.62 19.53 -10.40
C ARG A 491 -4.86 20.52 -11.54
N ASP A 492 -4.02 20.49 -12.57
CA ASP A 492 -4.20 21.20 -13.84
C ASP A 492 -4.80 20.31 -14.95
N ASP A 493 -5.08 20.90 -16.11
CA ASP A 493 -5.68 20.20 -17.27
C ASP A 493 -4.78 19.12 -17.89
N GLU A 494 -3.50 19.04 -17.48
CA GLU A 494 -2.55 17.98 -17.84
C GLU A 494 -2.38 16.95 -16.69
N ASN A 495 -3.27 16.94 -15.70
CA ASN A 495 -3.24 16.11 -14.49
C ASN A 495 -1.98 16.30 -13.60
N ARG A 496 -1.28 17.44 -13.69
CA ARG A 496 -0.16 17.77 -12.80
C ARG A 496 -0.64 18.61 -11.61
N TYR A 497 0.00 18.46 -10.46
CA TYR A 497 -0.32 19.13 -9.21
C TYR A 497 0.71 20.21 -8.90
N THR A 498 0.30 21.47 -8.80
CA THR A 498 1.22 22.59 -8.55
C THR A 498 1.59 22.69 -7.07
N LEU A 499 2.90 22.70 -6.76
CA LEU A 499 3.42 22.83 -5.40
C LEU A 499 3.78 24.29 -5.04
N GLY A 500 4.30 25.06 -6.00
CA GLY A 500 4.69 26.45 -5.76
C GLY A 500 5.68 26.98 -6.81
N LYS A 501 6.47 27.99 -6.43
CA LYS A 501 7.49 28.62 -7.30
C LYS A 501 8.91 28.17 -6.96
N LEU A 502 9.70 27.91 -8.00
CA LEU A 502 11.14 27.66 -7.93
C LEU A 502 11.89 28.71 -8.75
N LYS A 503 12.88 29.38 -8.14
CA LYS A 503 13.76 30.31 -8.85
C LYS A 503 15.04 29.63 -9.34
N VAL A 504 15.26 29.58 -10.64
CA VAL A 504 16.51 29.12 -11.25
C VAL A 504 17.44 30.31 -11.46
N ALA A 505 18.68 30.21 -10.98
CA ALA A 505 19.69 31.27 -11.06
C ALA A 505 20.85 30.91 -11.99
N SER A 506 21.45 31.93 -12.62
CA SER A 506 22.68 31.85 -13.44
C SER A 506 23.98 31.83 -12.64
N GLY A 507 23.91 32.00 -11.32
CA GLY A 507 25.06 32.05 -10.43
C GLY A 507 24.79 31.31 -9.12
N ALA A 508 25.83 31.19 -8.30
CA ALA A 508 25.82 30.34 -7.10
C ALA A 508 24.60 30.59 -6.19
N VAL A 509 23.95 29.49 -5.82
CA VAL A 509 22.86 29.44 -4.84
C VAL A 509 23.32 28.56 -3.68
N THR A 510 23.28 29.10 -2.46
CA THR A 510 23.50 28.29 -1.26
C THR A 510 22.20 27.59 -0.92
N ALA A 511 22.23 26.26 -0.82
CA ALA A 511 21.07 25.46 -0.43
C ALA A 511 20.54 25.86 0.97
N PRO A 512 19.28 25.55 1.30
CA PRO A 512 18.78 25.61 2.68
C PRO A 512 19.60 24.69 3.58
N GLN A 513 19.55 24.92 4.90
CA GLN A 513 20.10 23.96 5.86
C GLN A 513 19.29 22.65 5.80
N ASP A 514 19.96 21.55 5.47
CA ASP A 514 19.44 20.21 5.72
C ASP A 514 19.54 19.89 7.23
N LEU A 515 18.50 19.23 7.75
CA LEU A 515 18.40 18.75 9.14
C LEU A 515 18.37 17.22 9.20
N SER A 516 18.70 16.56 8.10
CA SER A 516 18.78 15.10 7.98
C SER A 516 20.22 14.58 7.93
N VAL A 517 20.38 13.36 8.43
CA VAL A 517 21.60 12.54 8.27
C VAL A 517 21.23 11.35 7.39
N ARG A 518 22.05 11.06 6.37
CA ARG A 518 21.78 10.05 5.34
C ARG A 518 22.82 8.94 5.32
N GLU A 519 22.37 7.72 5.05
CA GLU A 519 23.21 6.57 4.70
C GLU A 519 22.51 5.74 3.61
N SER A 520 23.27 5.32 2.60
CA SER A 520 22.80 4.47 1.50
C SER A 520 23.77 3.31 1.21
N PHE A 521 24.72 3.05 2.12
CA PHE A 521 25.71 1.97 2.12
C PHE A 521 26.61 1.80 0.88
N GLU A 522 26.45 2.60 -0.18
CA GLU A 522 27.22 2.61 -1.44
C GLU A 522 28.75 2.79 -1.26
N SER A 523 29.21 3.13 -0.06
CA SER A 523 30.64 3.06 0.31
C SER A 523 31.18 1.62 0.42
N GLY A 524 30.29 0.63 0.42
CA GLY A 524 30.59 -0.81 0.37
C GLY A 524 31.05 -1.44 1.69
N SER A 525 31.05 -0.71 2.82
CA SER A 525 31.43 -1.25 4.12
C SER A 525 30.94 -0.45 5.32
N PHE A 526 30.74 -1.10 6.47
CA PHE A 526 30.51 -0.41 7.75
C PHE A 526 31.71 0.46 8.20
N GLY A 527 32.93 0.14 7.75
CA GLY A 527 34.13 0.92 8.09
C GLY A 527 34.10 2.35 7.52
N SER A 528 33.33 2.56 6.46
CA SER A 528 33.10 3.84 5.77
C SER A 528 31.69 4.42 5.98
N SER A 529 30.84 3.72 6.73
CA SER A 529 29.44 4.05 6.98
C SER A 529 29.25 4.90 8.25
N LEU A 530 28.09 5.55 8.38
CA LEU A 530 27.59 6.13 9.64
C LEU A 530 27.02 5.09 10.61
N PHE A 531 26.99 3.82 10.22
CA PHE A 531 26.42 2.69 10.95
C PHE A 531 27.45 1.56 11.11
N THR A 532 27.19 0.65 12.04
CA THR A 532 27.97 -0.57 12.26
C THR A 532 27.08 -1.81 12.22
N GLY A 533 27.71 -2.98 12.11
CA GLY A 533 27.06 -4.23 12.51
C GLY A 533 26.53 -4.12 13.95
N GLY A 534 25.46 -4.86 14.21
CA GLY A 534 24.70 -4.83 15.45
C GLY A 534 25.36 -5.58 16.61
N PHE A 535 24.57 -6.33 17.38
CA PHE A 535 25.04 -7.02 18.57
C PHE A 535 26.20 -7.98 18.23
N GLN A 536 27.31 -7.88 18.96
CA GLN A 536 28.55 -8.64 18.71
C GLN A 536 29.12 -8.49 17.28
N GLY A 537 28.73 -7.46 16.52
CA GLY A 537 29.14 -7.27 15.13
C GLY A 537 28.38 -8.13 14.13
N LEU A 538 27.16 -8.57 14.46
CA LEU A 538 26.24 -9.22 13.52
C LEU A 538 25.85 -8.27 12.37
N GLY A 539 25.43 -8.85 11.25
CA GLY A 539 25.07 -8.11 10.04
C GLY A 539 26.27 -7.74 9.17
N VAL A 540 26.00 -7.39 7.90
CA VAL A 540 27.01 -7.05 6.88
C VAL A 540 26.51 -5.93 5.98
N VAL A 541 27.43 -5.25 5.28
CA VAL A 541 27.08 -4.55 4.03
C VAL A 541 27.28 -5.54 2.88
N THR A 542 26.26 -5.72 2.04
CA THR A 542 26.21 -6.75 0.99
C THR A 542 25.87 -6.15 -0.37
N ASN A 543 26.33 -6.79 -1.44
CA ASN A 543 26.03 -6.47 -2.84
C ASN A 543 25.43 -7.65 -3.61
N GLN A 544 24.92 -8.67 -2.92
CA GLN A 544 24.22 -9.78 -3.57
C GLN A 544 22.83 -9.29 -3.99
N PRO A 545 22.43 -9.35 -5.28
CA PRO A 545 21.24 -8.65 -5.77
C PRO A 545 19.91 -9.03 -5.08
N GLU A 546 19.80 -10.25 -4.55
CA GLU A 546 18.65 -10.67 -3.76
C GLU A 546 18.61 -9.98 -2.38
N GLN A 547 19.76 -9.65 -1.80
CA GLN A 547 19.96 -9.00 -0.50
C GLN A 547 20.10 -7.47 -0.57
N VAL A 548 20.10 -6.88 -1.78
CA VAL A 548 20.14 -5.43 -1.97
C VAL A 548 18.72 -4.87 -2.08
N ALA A 549 18.42 -3.80 -1.33
CA ALA A 549 17.13 -3.12 -1.31
C ALA A 549 17.10 -1.87 -2.22
N SER A 550 18.23 -1.17 -2.33
CA SER A 550 18.43 0.01 -3.19
C SER A 550 19.88 0.05 -3.72
N GLY A 551 20.16 0.89 -4.72
CA GLY A 551 21.53 1.11 -5.21
C GLY A 551 22.32 -0.15 -5.59
N SER A 552 23.52 -0.28 -5.05
CA SER A 552 24.49 -1.37 -5.28
C SER A 552 24.83 -2.15 -4.01
N TYR A 553 24.63 -1.54 -2.84
CA TYR A 553 24.98 -2.06 -1.52
C TYR A 553 23.90 -1.72 -0.48
N SER A 554 23.51 -2.70 0.34
CA SER A 554 22.61 -2.46 1.49
C SER A 554 23.19 -3.06 2.77
N ALA A 555 22.74 -2.59 3.94
CA ALA A 555 22.98 -3.30 5.19
C ALA A 555 22.03 -4.50 5.31
N TYR A 556 22.52 -5.65 5.76
CA TYR A 556 21.79 -6.92 5.73
C TYR A 556 22.00 -7.75 6.99
N GLY A 557 20.93 -8.38 7.46
CA GLY A 557 20.94 -9.32 8.57
C GLY A 557 20.02 -10.52 8.34
N SER A 558 20.37 -11.66 8.92
CA SER A 558 19.62 -12.91 8.82
C SER A 558 19.80 -13.76 10.07
N ALA A 559 18.73 -14.42 10.54
CA ALA A 559 18.77 -15.31 11.70
C ALA A 559 17.84 -16.53 11.51
N PRO A 560 18.17 -17.70 12.10
CA PRO A 560 17.30 -18.87 12.08
C PRO A 560 16.04 -18.62 12.93
N ALA A 561 14.92 -19.25 12.57
CA ALA A 561 13.64 -19.07 13.26
C ALA A 561 13.64 -19.44 14.76
N THR A 562 14.68 -20.16 15.21
CA THR A 562 14.91 -20.54 16.61
C THR A 562 15.58 -19.45 17.46
N GLN A 563 16.04 -18.35 16.86
CA GLN A 563 16.68 -17.25 17.57
C GLN A 563 15.66 -16.16 17.91
N ASP A 564 15.34 -16.00 19.20
CA ASP A 564 14.32 -15.05 19.69
C ASP A 564 14.68 -13.61 19.31
N TRP A 565 15.90 -13.11 19.58
CA TRP A 565 16.30 -11.73 19.23
C TRP A 565 17.63 -11.68 18.45
N THR A 566 17.68 -10.82 17.44
CA THR A 566 18.87 -10.57 16.61
C THR A 566 18.94 -9.09 16.23
N GLU A 567 19.91 -8.35 16.78
CA GLU A 567 20.18 -6.96 16.37
C GLU A 567 21.36 -6.96 15.40
N PHE A 568 21.16 -6.49 14.16
CA PHE A 568 22.15 -6.64 13.08
C PHE A 568 22.68 -5.31 12.51
N LEU A 569 22.09 -4.18 12.88
CA LEU A 569 22.50 -2.86 12.42
C LEU A 569 22.31 -1.84 13.56
N TYR A 570 23.36 -1.10 13.87
CA TYR A 570 23.36 0.01 14.83
C TYR A 570 23.84 1.32 14.17
N SER A 571 23.29 2.47 14.58
CA SER A 571 23.92 3.77 14.27
C SER A 571 25.19 3.96 15.08
N ASP A 572 26.28 4.40 14.45
CA ASP A 572 27.56 4.64 15.14
C ASP A 572 27.48 5.92 15.99
N THR A 573 27.43 5.78 17.31
CA THR A 573 27.33 6.91 18.25
C THR A 573 28.53 7.86 18.24
N SER A 574 29.65 7.49 17.60
CA SER A 574 30.77 8.42 17.37
C SER A 574 30.60 9.30 16.12
N LYS A 575 29.61 8.99 15.26
CA LYS A 575 29.30 9.70 14.01
C LYS A 575 27.90 10.33 14.01
N ILE A 576 26.92 9.66 14.63
CA ILE A 576 25.54 10.10 14.80
C ILE A 576 25.29 10.35 16.29
N ALA A 577 25.19 11.62 16.68
CA ALA A 577 24.79 12.02 18.02
C ALA A 577 23.33 12.49 18.00
N LEU A 578 22.44 11.73 18.64
CA LEU A 578 21.04 12.13 18.83
C LEU A 578 20.95 13.04 20.06
N GLU A 579 20.35 14.21 19.90
CA GLU A 579 20.17 15.19 20.98
C GLU A 579 19.05 14.74 21.94
N PRO A 580 19.11 15.06 23.25
CA PRO A 580 18.00 14.83 24.19
C PRO A 580 16.78 15.71 23.88
N ASP A 581 15.60 15.32 24.38
CA ASP A 581 14.34 16.09 24.25
C ASP A 581 14.06 16.54 22.80
N THR A 582 14.41 15.69 21.82
CA THR A 582 14.42 16.03 20.40
C THR A 582 13.66 14.98 19.60
N THR A 583 12.62 15.43 18.88
CA THR A 583 11.89 14.56 17.94
C THR A 583 12.70 14.33 16.67
N TYR A 584 12.77 13.08 16.23
CA TYR A 584 13.35 12.64 14.97
C TYR A 584 12.33 11.85 14.17
N THR A 585 12.29 12.07 12.86
CA THR A 585 11.63 11.20 11.89
C THR A 585 12.71 10.40 11.18
N VAL A 586 12.66 9.08 11.27
CA VAL A 586 13.55 8.15 10.59
C VAL A 586 12.77 7.42 9.52
N SER A 587 13.24 7.49 8.28
CA SER A 587 12.74 6.67 7.17
C SER A 587 13.86 5.83 6.59
N PHE A 588 13.51 4.69 6.01
CA PHE A 588 14.44 3.78 5.36
C PHE A 588 13.70 2.90 4.35
N ARG A 589 14.38 2.55 3.26
CA ARG A 589 13.99 1.42 2.41
C ARG A 589 14.39 0.12 3.11
N TYR A 590 13.61 -0.92 2.89
CA TYR A 590 13.94 -2.27 3.34
C TYR A 590 13.44 -3.31 2.36
N LYS A 591 14.05 -4.49 2.39
CA LYS A 591 13.64 -5.64 1.58
C LYS A 591 13.72 -6.90 2.42
N ALA A 592 12.57 -7.53 2.64
CA ALA A 592 12.52 -8.86 3.24
C ALA A 592 13.12 -9.89 2.26
N THR A 593 13.93 -10.83 2.76
CA THR A 593 14.52 -11.92 1.97
C THR A 593 14.18 -13.30 2.52
N ALA A 594 13.80 -13.40 3.80
CA ALA A 594 13.12 -14.57 4.37
C ALA A 594 12.17 -14.12 5.50
N ALA A 595 10.91 -14.54 5.45
CA ALA A 595 9.93 -14.19 6.48
C ALA A 595 10.34 -14.71 7.88
N PRO A 596 10.02 -13.99 8.97
CA PRO A 596 10.19 -14.48 10.34
C PRO A 596 9.29 -15.68 10.63
N GLY A 597 9.68 -16.50 11.61
CA GLY A 597 8.92 -17.65 12.09
C GLY A 597 7.58 -17.27 12.76
N PRO A 598 6.83 -18.26 13.28
CA PRO A 598 5.57 -18.01 13.99
C PRO A 598 5.77 -17.06 15.18
N GLY A 599 4.98 -15.97 15.23
CA GLY A 599 5.13 -14.91 16.24
C GLY A 599 6.39 -14.03 16.09
N GLY A 600 7.14 -14.19 15.00
CA GLY A 600 8.31 -13.37 14.66
C GLY A 600 7.98 -12.13 13.86
N PHE A 601 8.87 -11.13 13.94
CA PHE A 601 8.74 -9.85 13.26
C PHE A 601 10.11 -9.22 12.98
N TYR A 602 10.18 -8.32 11.99
CA TYR A 602 11.24 -7.33 11.89
C TYR A 602 10.95 -6.18 12.86
N TYR A 603 11.98 -5.48 13.35
CA TYR A 603 11.77 -4.30 14.19
C TYR A 603 12.81 -3.20 14.00
N PHE A 604 12.37 -1.98 14.35
CA PHE A 604 13.18 -0.78 14.51
C PHE A 604 12.89 -0.16 15.89
N LEU A 605 13.92 0.40 16.54
CA LEU A 605 13.79 1.23 17.73
C LEU A 605 15.01 2.15 17.92
N ALA A 606 14.88 3.18 18.75
CA ALA A 606 16.00 3.94 19.31
C ALA A 606 16.19 3.57 20.79
N ARG A 607 17.41 3.25 21.23
CA ARG A 607 17.74 2.83 22.60
C ARG A 607 18.88 3.66 23.17
N THR A 608 18.80 3.98 24.45
CA THR A 608 19.92 4.54 25.26
C THR A 608 20.74 3.41 25.87
N GLY A 609 22.08 3.52 25.81
CA GLY A 609 22.99 2.56 26.42
C GLY A 609 22.93 2.51 27.96
N SER A 610 22.55 3.62 28.59
CA SER A 610 22.48 3.80 30.05
C SER A 610 21.07 3.63 30.63
N GLY A 611 20.01 3.96 29.88
CA GLY A 611 18.63 3.69 30.29
C GLY A 611 18.14 2.27 29.96
N GLY A 612 18.67 1.67 28.89
CA GLY A 612 18.25 0.33 28.44
C GLY A 612 16.79 0.28 27.96
N PHE A 613 16.20 -0.93 27.97
CA PHE A 613 14.89 -1.21 27.34
C PHE A 613 13.71 -0.39 27.87
N ALA A 614 13.79 0.12 29.11
CA ALA A 614 12.76 0.98 29.70
C ALA A 614 12.67 2.35 29.01
N HIS A 615 13.65 2.67 28.17
CA HIS A 615 13.78 3.91 27.39
C HIS A 615 13.94 3.60 25.89
N ASP A 616 13.43 2.46 25.42
CA ASP A 616 13.32 2.20 23.97
C ASP A 616 12.23 3.09 23.37
N LYS A 617 12.56 3.90 22.36
CA LYS A 617 11.64 4.86 21.72
C LYS A 617 11.37 4.51 20.27
N GLY A 618 10.15 4.80 19.80
CA GLY A 618 9.73 4.52 18.41
C GLY A 618 9.68 3.04 18.07
N PHE A 619 9.47 2.16 19.05
CA PHE A 619 9.41 0.71 18.83
C PHE A 619 8.34 0.38 17.77
N THR A 620 8.80 -0.13 16.64
CA THR A 620 7.99 -0.38 15.45
C THR A 620 8.30 -1.77 14.93
N THR A 621 7.30 -2.64 14.92
CA THR A 621 7.38 -4.01 14.40
C THR A 621 6.67 -4.10 13.05
N TRP A 622 7.10 -5.01 12.19
CA TRP A 622 6.38 -5.38 10.97
C TRP A 622 6.74 -6.79 10.50
N ARG A 623 5.94 -7.36 9.60
CA ARG A 623 6.17 -8.69 9.02
C ARG A 623 5.77 -8.65 7.55
N ASP A 624 6.74 -8.92 6.69
CA ASP A 624 6.62 -9.01 5.23
C ASP A 624 7.27 -10.32 4.74
N ASP A 625 6.69 -10.89 3.70
CA ASP A 625 7.27 -12.00 2.95
C ASP A 625 8.37 -11.53 1.98
N SER A 626 9.17 -12.46 1.47
CA SER A 626 10.43 -12.15 0.79
C SER A 626 10.27 -11.61 -0.63
N GLY A 627 10.98 -10.52 -0.96
CA GLY A 627 11.27 -10.11 -2.33
C GLY A 627 10.94 -8.67 -2.71
N GLN A 628 9.92 -8.05 -2.09
CA GLN A 628 9.60 -6.64 -2.34
C GLN A 628 10.49 -5.70 -1.52
N THR A 629 10.94 -4.62 -2.15
CA THR A 629 11.42 -3.43 -1.44
C THR A 629 10.21 -2.60 -1.02
N ARG A 630 10.20 -2.10 0.22
CA ARG A 630 9.22 -1.16 0.76
C ARG A 630 9.92 -0.05 1.55
N THR A 631 9.16 0.95 2.00
CA THR A 631 9.64 2.05 2.85
C THR A 631 8.93 2.02 4.20
N LYS A 632 9.66 2.19 5.30
CA LYS A 632 9.07 2.54 6.61
C LYS A 632 9.36 4.01 6.96
N THR A 633 8.53 4.57 7.82
CA THR A 633 8.79 5.86 8.47
C THR A 633 8.32 5.78 9.92
N VAL A 634 9.23 6.11 10.83
CA VAL A 634 9.03 6.09 12.28
C VAL A 634 9.32 7.49 12.82
N THR A 635 8.50 8.01 13.73
CA THR A 635 8.80 9.27 14.43
C THR A 635 8.77 9.03 15.93
N PHE A 636 9.82 9.46 16.61
CA PHE A 636 10.01 9.29 18.05
C PHE A 636 10.70 10.53 18.64
N THR A 637 10.71 10.64 19.97
CA THR A 637 11.46 11.67 20.68
C THR A 637 12.38 11.03 21.70
N THR A 638 13.61 11.53 21.79
CA THR A 638 14.59 11.12 22.83
C THR A 638 14.20 11.67 24.19
N ASP A 639 14.45 10.91 25.26
CA ASP A 639 14.17 11.41 26.62
C ASP A 639 15.09 12.57 27.03
N GLY A 640 14.54 13.47 27.86
CA GLY A 640 15.29 14.60 28.42
C GLY A 640 16.45 14.14 29.31
N GLY A 641 17.66 14.57 28.97
CA GLY A 641 18.88 14.31 29.74
C GLY A 641 19.70 13.09 29.31
N LEU A 642 19.21 12.23 28.41
CA LEU A 642 19.95 11.07 27.89
C LEU A 642 20.55 11.39 26.51
N GLN A 643 21.87 11.24 26.37
CA GLN A 643 22.67 11.66 25.21
C GLN A 643 23.28 10.49 24.42
N ASP A 644 23.02 9.26 24.84
CA ASP A 644 23.63 8.01 24.36
C ASP A 644 22.65 7.14 23.58
N TYR A 645 21.67 7.79 22.93
CA TYR A 645 20.69 7.14 22.07
C TYR A 645 21.32 6.69 20.75
N TYR A 646 21.06 5.44 20.36
CA TYR A 646 21.42 4.85 19.07
C TYR A 646 20.22 4.13 18.46
N LEU A 647 20.19 4.06 17.12
CA LEU A 647 19.17 3.36 16.36
C LEU A 647 19.53 1.88 16.19
N ILE A 648 18.51 1.02 16.18
CA ILE A 648 18.64 -0.43 16.06
C ILE A 648 17.66 -0.93 15.00
N TRP A 649 18.13 -1.81 14.10
CA TRP A 649 17.28 -2.71 13.32
C TRP A 649 17.56 -4.16 13.73
N GLY A 650 16.49 -4.95 13.82
CA GLY A 650 16.57 -6.32 14.29
C GLY A 650 15.49 -7.25 13.75
N LEU A 651 15.68 -8.52 14.09
CA LEU A 651 14.84 -9.65 13.71
C LEU A 651 14.41 -10.37 14.99
N ARG A 652 13.13 -10.73 15.07
CA ARG A 652 12.58 -11.55 16.15
C ARG A 652 12.06 -12.89 15.62
N SER A 653 12.44 -14.00 16.25
CA SER A 653 12.16 -15.38 15.78
C SER A 653 12.62 -15.61 14.34
N GLY A 654 13.86 -15.20 14.06
CA GLY A 654 14.53 -15.33 12.77
C GLY A 654 13.99 -14.46 11.63
N GLY A 655 14.23 -14.92 10.40
CA GLY A 655 13.97 -14.19 9.15
C GLY A 655 15.25 -13.55 8.58
N ALA A 656 15.11 -12.74 7.53
CA ALA A 656 16.21 -12.01 6.93
C ALA A 656 15.76 -10.73 6.21
N LEU A 657 16.54 -9.65 6.38
CA LEU A 657 16.15 -8.29 6.05
C LEU A 657 17.35 -7.48 5.54
N ALA A 658 17.15 -6.77 4.44
CA ALA A 658 18.01 -5.68 3.98
C ALA A 658 17.42 -4.33 4.40
N VAL A 659 18.27 -3.35 4.72
CA VAL A 659 17.92 -1.97 5.12
C VAL A 659 18.84 -1.00 4.39
N ASP A 660 18.25 0.09 3.88
CA ASP A 660 18.92 1.02 2.97
C ASP A 660 18.25 2.41 2.94
N ASP A 661 18.86 3.37 2.24
CA ASP A 661 18.39 4.76 2.09
C ASP A 661 17.86 5.37 3.40
N ILE A 662 18.64 5.20 4.47
CA ILE A 662 18.28 5.66 5.81
C ILE A 662 18.39 7.17 5.88
N ALA A 663 17.30 7.85 6.25
CA ALA A 663 17.26 9.27 6.51
C ALA A 663 16.77 9.54 7.94
N ILE A 664 17.62 10.15 8.77
CA ILE A 664 17.33 10.57 10.15
C ILE A 664 17.13 12.09 10.16
N THR A 665 15.89 12.58 10.15
CA THR A 665 15.60 14.02 10.06
C THR A 665 15.11 14.60 11.39
N LYS A 666 15.83 15.58 11.93
CA LYS A 666 15.45 16.30 13.16
C LYS A 666 14.19 17.15 12.96
N GLN A 667 13.28 17.15 13.94
CA GLN A 667 11.98 17.84 13.90
C GLN A 667 11.87 18.86 15.07
N PRO A 668 12.56 20.01 14.99
CA PRO A 668 12.71 20.94 16.12
C PRO A 668 11.42 21.67 16.53
N ASP A 669 10.39 21.69 15.68
CA ASP A 669 9.09 22.34 15.94
C ASP A 669 8.02 21.38 16.50
N ALA A 670 8.37 20.12 16.81
CA ALA A 670 7.43 19.13 17.32
C ALA A 670 7.09 19.37 18.81
N ALA A 671 5.81 19.22 19.17
CA ALA A 671 5.36 19.29 20.55
C ALA A 671 5.22 17.88 21.13
N TYR A 672 6.12 17.51 22.04
CA TYR A 672 6.19 16.18 22.67
C TYR A 672 5.65 16.16 24.11
N ASP A 673 5.16 14.99 24.55
CA ASP A 673 4.81 14.65 25.93
C ASP A 673 4.87 13.14 26.19
N SER A 674 5.68 12.70 27.15
CA SER A 674 5.76 11.31 27.66
C SER A 674 5.31 11.17 29.11
N PHE A 675 4.68 12.18 29.69
CA PHE A 675 4.24 12.22 31.09
C PHE A 675 5.32 12.07 32.18
N GLU A 676 6.55 11.62 31.88
CA GLU A 676 7.68 11.46 32.82
C GLU A 676 7.96 12.72 33.64
N THR A 677 7.88 13.90 33.01
CA THR A 677 8.25 15.19 33.62
C THR A 677 7.10 15.75 34.48
N GLY A 678 6.67 15.00 35.50
CA GLY A 678 5.68 15.44 36.49
C GLY A 678 4.24 14.96 36.27
N GLY A 679 4.04 13.95 35.43
CA GLY A 679 2.75 13.32 35.17
C GLY A 679 1.73 14.22 34.47
N LEU A 680 0.48 13.75 34.44
CA LEU A 680 -0.61 14.45 33.76
C LEU A 680 -0.83 15.91 34.24
N ALA A 681 -0.44 16.22 35.48
CA ALA A 681 -0.54 17.56 36.06
C ALA A 681 0.38 18.59 35.37
N ALA A 682 1.58 18.17 34.95
CA ALA A 682 2.52 19.00 34.19
C ALA A 682 2.30 18.89 32.66
N SER A 683 1.74 17.77 32.20
CA SER A 683 1.54 17.46 30.79
C SER A 683 0.65 18.46 30.03
N ARG A 684 0.82 18.48 28.70
CA ARG A 684 -0.03 19.15 27.70
C ARG A 684 -1.45 18.56 27.61
N TYR A 685 -1.75 17.50 28.36
CA TYR A 685 -3.02 16.76 28.30
C TYR A 685 -3.76 16.76 29.64
N GLN A 686 -5.07 16.47 29.60
CA GLN A 686 -5.94 16.46 30.77
C GLN A 686 -7.07 15.43 30.62
N LEU A 687 -7.69 15.03 31.73
CA LEU A 687 -8.82 14.11 31.70
C LEU A 687 -10.14 14.76 31.28
N GLY A 688 -11.02 13.94 30.71
CA GLY A 688 -12.42 14.28 30.50
C GLY A 688 -13.20 14.46 31.81
N THR A 689 -14.27 15.25 31.76
CA THR A 689 -15.15 15.47 32.92
C THR A 689 -15.81 14.16 33.35
N GLY A 690 -15.57 13.73 34.59
CA GLY A 690 -16.06 12.44 35.09
C GLY A 690 -15.36 11.24 34.44
N GLN A 691 -14.08 11.37 34.13
CA GLN A 691 -13.21 10.27 33.69
C GLN A 691 -12.10 10.04 34.71
N THR A 692 -11.78 8.77 34.91
CA THR A 692 -10.67 8.30 35.74
C THR A 692 -9.59 7.70 34.84
N ALA A 693 -8.35 8.03 35.13
CA ALA A 693 -7.19 7.44 34.49
C ALA A 693 -6.19 6.98 35.55
N GLY A 694 -5.56 5.83 35.30
CA GLY A 694 -4.41 5.36 36.06
C GLY A 694 -3.12 5.95 35.47
N SER A 695 -2.12 6.13 36.34
CA SER A 695 -0.72 6.24 35.91
C SER A 695 -0.06 4.88 36.09
N LEU A 696 0.31 4.24 34.99
CA LEU A 696 1.15 3.04 35.02
C LEU A 696 2.60 3.47 35.30
N SER A 697 3.35 2.68 36.07
CA SER A 697 4.75 3.01 36.37
C SER A 697 5.67 1.81 36.51
N GLY A 698 6.97 2.05 36.37
CA GLY A 698 7.99 1.01 36.21
C GLY A 698 7.68 0.12 35.01
N SER A 699 7.88 -1.20 35.15
CA SER A 699 7.63 -2.18 34.08
C SER A 699 6.14 -2.33 33.66
N ALA A 700 5.21 -1.57 34.25
CA ALA A 700 3.84 -1.45 33.77
C ALA A 700 3.67 -0.33 32.72
N GLY A 701 4.62 0.59 32.59
CA GLY A 701 4.62 1.65 31.59
C GLY A 701 4.67 1.13 30.15
N LEU A 702 4.78 2.06 29.20
CA LEU A 702 5.01 1.78 27.79
C LEU A 702 6.50 1.94 27.48
N HIS A 703 7.00 3.18 27.51
CA HIS A 703 8.40 3.50 27.20
C HIS A 703 9.02 4.43 28.25
N GLY A 704 8.76 4.11 29.52
CA GLY A 704 9.26 4.86 30.67
C GLY A 704 8.69 4.38 32.01
N SER A 705 8.68 5.27 32.99
CA SER A 705 8.07 5.11 34.31
C SER A 705 6.66 5.71 34.42
N TRP A 706 6.09 6.29 33.36
CA TRP A 706 4.75 6.87 33.33
C TRP A 706 4.03 6.60 32.00
N ALA A 707 2.82 6.03 32.06
CA ALA A 707 1.88 6.03 30.93
C ALA A 707 0.44 6.25 31.45
N ILE A 708 -0.43 6.85 30.63
CA ILE A 708 -1.81 7.12 31.02
C ILE A 708 -2.71 5.96 30.61
N SER A 709 -3.32 5.25 31.59
CA SER A 709 -4.32 4.22 31.33
C SER A 709 -5.75 4.64 31.66
N SER A 710 -6.76 4.03 31.04
CA SER A 710 -8.16 4.27 31.42
C SER A 710 -9.06 3.09 31.11
N ILE A 711 -10.01 2.84 32.02
CA ILE A 711 -11.15 1.94 31.88
C ILE A 711 -12.39 2.84 31.74
N SER A 712 -13.12 2.75 30.64
CA SER A 712 -14.23 3.67 30.36
C SER A 712 -15.30 3.08 29.43
N ASP A 713 -16.55 3.14 29.89
CA ASP A 713 -17.72 2.71 29.15
C ASP A 713 -18.23 3.86 28.27
N GLU A 714 -17.79 3.85 27.00
CA GLU A 714 -18.19 4.74 25.90
C GLU A 714 -17.80 6.23 26.03
N ARG A 715 -16.61 6.55 26.55
CA ARG A 715 -16.14 7.96 26.64
C ARG A 715 -14.70 8.18 26.21
N SER A 716 -14.44 9.42 25.83
CA SER A 716 -13.08 9.94 25.66
C SER A 716 -12.52 10.36 27.01
N PHE A 717 -11.35 9.82 27.36
CA PHE A 717 -10.73 9.98 28.68
C PHE A 717 -9.61 11.03 28.68
N LEU A 718 -8.87 11.22 27.59
CA LEU A 718 -7.70 12.13 27.50
C LEU A 718 -7.89 13.18 26.39
N TYR A 719 -7.54 14.44 26.68
CA TYR A 719 -7.72 15.60 25.81
C TYR A 719 -6.48 16.51 25.84
N SER A 720 -6.06 17.07 24.70
CA SER A 720 -5.06 18.15 24.67
C SER A 720 -5.60 19.43 25.32
N ARG A 721 -4.78 20.10 26.14
CA ARG A 721 -5.14 21.36 26.81
C ARG A 721 -4.99 22.56 25.85
N ASP A 722 -6.05 23.35 25.67
CA ASP A 722 -6.10 24.54 24.81
C ASP A 722 -5.00 25.60 25.08
N ASN A 723 -4.37 25.57 26.26
CA ASN A 723 -3.31 26.49 26.67
C ASN A 723 -1.88 25.91 26.59
N ALA A 724 -1.71 24.60 26.32
CA ALA A 724 -0.41 23.93 26.30
C ALA A 724 -0.13 23.17 24.98
N LEU A 725 -1.20 22.74 24.28
CA LEU A 725 -1.16 22.19 22.93
C LEU A 725 -2.45 22.57 22.21
N ARG A 726 -2.37 23.56 21.33
CA ARG A 726 -3.51 24.06 20.55
C ARG A 726 -3.28 23.86 19.07
N LEU A 727 -4.13 23.06 18.43
CA LEU A 727 -4.16 22.95 16.98
C LEU A 727 -4.65 24.27 16.37
N LYS A 728 -3.94 24.73 15.34
CA LYS A 728 -4.33 25.88 14.51
C LYS A 728 -5.43 25.43 13.55
N ASN A 729 -6.29 26.34 13.13
CA ASN A 729 -7.27 26.09 12.07
C ASN A 729 -6.57 26.03 10.69
N ASN A 730 -7.21 25.41 9.70
CA ASN A 730 -6.69 25.22 8.34
C ASN A 730 -5.23 24.72 8.35
N SER A 731 -4.96 23.60 9.02
CA SER A 731 -3.60 23.12 9.26
C SER A 731 -3.51 21.59 9.29
N THR A 732 -2.49 21.05 8.60
CA THR A 732 -2.14 19.63 8.63
C THR A 732 -1.09 19.36 9.72
N TYR A 733 -1.22 18.23 10.40
CA TYR A 733 -0.34 17.77 11.47
C TYR A 733 -0.01 16.29 11.28
N LEU A 734 1.22 15.89 11.60
CA LEU A 734 1.55 14.50 11.90
C LEU A 734 1.48 14.34 13.43
N VAL A 735 0.63 13.43 13.89
CA VAL A 735 0.54 13.03 15.29
C VAL A 735 1.05 11.61 15.41
N THR A 736 2.00 11.37 16.31
CA THR A 736 2.46 10.03 16.67
C THR A 736 2.31 9.79 18.16
N PHE A 737 2.08 8.54 18.55
CA PHE A 737 2.02 8.12 19.96
C PHE A 737 2.28 6.62 20.08
N SER A 738 2.77 6.20 21.24
CA SER A 738 2.84 4.81 21.66
C SER A 738 1.53 4.42 22.35
N TRP A 739 1.00 3.23 22.09
CA TRP A 739 -0.20 2.72 22.78
C TRP A 739 -0.11 1.22 23.04
N ARG A 740 -0.86 0.71 24.03
CA ARG A 740 -1.01 -0.74 24.31
C ARG A 740 -2.36 -1.05 24.94
N PRO A 741 -3.07 -2.11 24.54
CA PRO A 741 -4.22 -2.62 25.28
C PRO A 741 -3.76 -3.35 26.55
N LEU A 742 -4.41 -3.08 27.68
CA LEU A 742 -4.14 -3.74 28.97
C LEU A 742 -5.21 -4.78 29.31
N ALA A 743 -6.43 -4.57 28.80
CA ALA A 743 -7.52 -5.54 28.83
C ALA A 743 -8.31 -5.43 27.53
N THR A 744 -8.48 -6.56 26.82
CA THR A 744 -9.20 -6.63 25.54
C THR A 744 -10.67 -6.20 25.72
N PRO A 745 -11.22 -5.31 24.88
CA PRO A 745 -12.61 -4.91 24.97
C PRO A 745 -13.58 -6.07 24.67
N GLY A 746 -14.33 -6.52 25.68
CA GLY A 746 -15.37 -7.54 25.49
C GLY A 746 -16.61 -6.98 24.78
N GLY A 747 -17.19 -7.75 23.87
CA GLY A 747 -18.54 -7.48 23.32
C GLY A 747 -18.65 -6.27 22.40
N GLY A 748 -17.82 -6.17 21.35
CA GLY A 748 -17.90 -5.09 20.36
C GLY A 748 -17.36 -3.76 20.88
N GLY A 749 -16.34 -3.82 21.74
CA GLY A 749 -15.62 -2.65 22.22
C GLY A 749 -14.50 -2.20 21.29
N SER A 750 -14.04 -0.95 21.45
CA SER A 750 -13.08 -0.33 20.55
C SER A 750 -12.26 0.77 21.20
N PHE A 751 -11.03 0.95 20.72
CA PHE A 751 -10.14 2.06 21.06
C PHE A 751 -10.27 3.17 20.01
N ARG A 752 -10.25 4.44 20.42
CA ARG A 752 -10.33 5.58 19.49
C ARG A 752 -9.31 6.68 19.74
N PHE A 753 -8.78 7.23 18.65
CA PHE A 753 -8.09 8.52 18.60
C PHE A 753 -8.80 9.43 17.60
N ALA A 754 -8.93 10.72 17.92
CA ALA A 754 -9.56 11.71 17.05
C ALA A 754 -9.01 13.13 17.28
N ALA A 755 -9.09 13.97 16.26
CA ALA A 755 -9.02 15.42 16.39
C ALA A 755 -10.45 16.00 16.34
N HIS A 756 -10.92 16.58 17.45
CA HIS A 756 -12.33 16.93 17.65
C HIS A 756 -12.53 18.41 17.98
N SER A 757 -13.35 19.09 17.19
CA SER A 757 -13.93 20.42 17.49
C SER A 757 -15.37 20.24 18.03
N LYS A 758 -15.79 21.11 18.95
CA LYS A 758 -17.19 21.15 19.43
C LYS A 758 -18.14 21.80 18.42
N LYS A 759 -17.62 22.25 17.27
CA LYS A 759 -18.37 22.97 16.22
C LYS A 759 -18.46 22.20 14.91
N SER A 760 -17.39 21.51 14.50
CA SER A 760 -17.35 20.68 13.29
C SER A 760 -17.22 19.17 13.55
N GLY A 761 -17.10 18.74 14.81
CA GLY A 761 -17.00 17.32 15.17
C GLY A 761 -15.59 16.77 15.01
N SER A 762 -15.48 15.46 14.75
CA SER A 762 -14.21 14.76 14.56
C SER A 762 -13.73 14.89 13.10
N ALA A 763 -12.56 15.52 12.89
CA ALA A 763 -11.94 15.65 11.57
C ALA A 763 -11.04 14.45 11.18
N SER A 764 -10.83 13.53 12.12
CA SER A 764 -10.15 12.25 11.90
C SER A 764 -10.62 11.29 13.00
N ALA A 765 -10.79 10.00 12.68
CA ALA A 765 -11.12 8.97 13.65
C ALA A 765 -10.38 7.68 13.32
N PHE A 766 -9.74 7.08 14.32
CA PHE A 766 -9.07 5.78 14.24
C PHE A 766 -9.81 4.79 15.13
N GLY A 767 -9.92 3.53 14.68
CA GLY A 767 -10.53 2.44 15.44
C GLY A 767 -9.74 1.15 15.24
N VAL A 768 -9.27 0.53 16.32
CA VAL A 768 -8.49 -0.72 16.27
C VAL A 768 -8.92 -1.71 17.35
N ALA A 769 -8.95 -2.99 16.97
CA ALA A 769 -8.94 -4.14 17.86
C ALA A 769 -7.63 -4.92 17.63
N GLY A 770 -6.59 -4.58 18.38
CA GLY A 770 -5.27 -5.21 18.36
C GLY A 770 -4.84 -5.63 19.77
N GLN A 771 -3.71 -6.33 19.92
CA GLN A 771 -3.23 -6.85 21.21
C GLN A 771 -1.79 -6.47 21.60
N GLU A 772 -0.98 -5.90 20.71
CA GLU A 772 0.41 -5.54 20.99
C GLU A 772 0.59 -4.05 21.34
N SER A 773 1.78 -3.69 21.86
CA SER A 773 2.20 -2.30 22.03
C SER A 773 2.83 -1.77 20.75
N GLU A 774 2.33 -0.66 20.22
CA GLU A 774 2.74 -0.14 18.91
C GLU A 774 2.99 1.37 18.93
N SER A 775 3.99 1.82 18.17
CA SER A 775 4.04 3.20 17.67
C SER A 775 2.98 3.39 16.58
N ARG A 776 2.10 4.39 16.69
CA ARG A 776 1.13 4.76 15.64
C ARG A 776 1.36 6.17 15.13
N SER A 777 1.08 6.39 13.84
CA SER A 777 1.25 7.65 13.12
C SER A 777 -0.02 8.01 12.35
N LEU A 778 -0.57 9.21 12.57
CA LEU A 778 -1.78 9.68 11.91
C LEU A 778 -1.63 11.11 11.39
N ILE A 779 -2.16 11.37 10.19
CA ILE A 779 -2.28 12.72 9.66
C ILE A 779 -3.60 13.34 10.13
N VAL A 780 -3.51 14.37 10.96
CA VAL A 780 -4.65 15.18 11.41
C VAL A 780 -4.76 16.43 10.54
N ARG A 781 -5.97 16.75 10.08
CA ARG A 781 -6.28 18.00 9.38
C ARG A 781 -7.36 18.77 10.14
N THR A 782 -7.20 20.08 10.25
CA THR A 782 -8.18 20.98 10.88
C THR A 782 -8.87 21.86 9.85
N ASP A 783 -10.19 22.03 9.97
CA ASP A 783 -10.95 23.02 9.20
C ASP A 783 -10.83 24.44 9.80
N GLY A 784 -11.76 25.34 9.46
CA GLY A 784 -11.82 26.72 9.97
C GLY A 784 -12.10 26.87 11.47
N ALA A 785 -12.48 25.81 12.18
CA ALA A 785 -12.76 25.80 13.60
C ALA A 785 -11.48 25.97 14.44
N LYS A 786 -11.61 26.61 15.60
CA LYS A 786 -10.49 27.15 16.41
C LYS A 786 -10.36 26.51 17.79
N ASP A 787 -11.10 25.42 17.99
CA ASP A 787 -11.33 24.69 19.24
C ASP A 787 -11.07 23.19 19.09
N TYR A 788 -10.26 22.80 18.10
CA TYR A 788 -9.80 21.42 17.93
C TYR A 788 -8.89 20.99 19.07
N GLN A 789 -9.25 19.86 19.69
CA GLN A 789 -8.42 19.13 20.65
C GLN A 789 -8.06 17.77 20.06
N LEU A 790 -6.86 17.25 20.38
CA LEU A 790 -6.57 15.83 20.23
C LEU A 790 -7.21 15.07 21.38
N VAL A 791 -7.83 13.94 21.08
CA VAL A 791 -8.70 13.21 22.01
C VAL A 791 -8.51 11.70 21.86
N TRP A 792 -8.28 11.02 22.98
CA TRP A 792 -8.27 9.54 23.07
C TRP A 792 -9.48 9.06 23.86
N GLY A 793 -9.99 7.89 23.49
CA GLY A 793 -11.16 7.27 24.12
C GLY A 793 -11.20 5.77 23.95
N LEU A 794 -12.14 5.14 24.65
CA LEU A 794 -12.44 3.73 24.46
C LEU A 794 -13.93 3.42 24.72
N LYS A 795 -14.33 2.22 24.30
CA LYS A 795 -15.58 1.56 24.61
C LYS A 795 -15.24 0.17 25.14
N GLY A 796 -15.23 0.03 26.47
CA GLY A 796 -14.87 -1.22 27.14
C GLY A 796 -13.37 -1.58 27.04
N GLY A 797 -12.93 -2.47 27.94
CA GLY A 797 -11.51 -2.83 28.07
C GLY A 797 -10.68 -1.75 28.78
N GLU A 798 -9.36 -1.83 28.61
CA GLU A 798 -8.39 -0.85 29.13
C GLU A 798 -7.26 -0.66 28.11
N MET A 799 -6.78 0.58 27.95
CA MET A 799 -5.59 0.91 27.16
C MET A 799 -4.60 1.76 27.96
N ALA A 800 -3.34 1.83 27.50
CA ALA A 800 -2.32 2.81 27.86
C ALA A 800 -1.94 3.66 26.64
N VAL A 801 -1.57 4.93 26.86
CA VAL A 801 -1.02 5.85 25.85
C VAL A 801 0.19 6.60 26.41
N ASP A 802 1.22 6.79 25.57
CA ASP A 802 2.54 7.35 25.89
C ASP A 802 3.20 8.00 24.63
N ASP A 803 4.37 8.62 24.79
CA ASP A 803 5.24 9.23 23.74
C ASP A 803 4.52 10.13 22.71
N ILE A 804 3.57 10.96 23.13
CA ILE A 804 2.72 11.70 22.18
C ILE A 804 3.51 12.87 21.56
N SER A 805 3.83 12.78 20.27
CA SER A 805 4.47 13.85 19.50
C SER A 805 3.51 14.45 18.46
N VAL A 806 3.52 15.78 18.34
CA VAL A 806 2.63 16.53 17.45
C VAL A 806 3.45 17.54 16.65
N MET A 807 3.66 17.23 15.37
CA MET A 807 4.40 18.05 14.42
C MET A 807 3.41 18.78 13.50
N LYS A 808 3.53 20.11 13.35
CA LYS A 808 2.84 20.78 12.23
C LYS A 808 3.63 20.53 10.94
N LEU A 809 2.93 20.03 9.92
CA LEU A 809 3.46 19.84 8.57
C LEU A 809 3.53 21.14 7.77
#